data_AF-A0A5C6D0K8-F1
#
_entry.id   AF-A0A5C6D0K8-F1
#
_cell.length_a   1.000
_cell.length_b   1.000
_cell.length_c   1.000
_cell.angle_alpha   90.00
_cell.angle_beta   90.00
_cell.angle_gamma   90.00
#
_symmetry.space_group_name_H-M   'P 1'
#
loop_
_entity.id
_entity.type
_entity.pdbx_description
1 polymer ?
#
loop_
_entity_poly.entity_id
_entity_poly.type
_entity_poly.pdbx_seq_one_letter_code
_entity_poly.pdbx_strand_id
1 'polypeptide(L)'
;MSATAINESNVKNLWDDSIVKGMTGVERLVYRSNCLGADQRITNTGGGNTSSKLSEIDPLTGEEIDVMWVKGSGGDLRTSKQENFSSLYYSKLLALQEIYDKQPERGPKTAAEDAMVGYFPHCTFNLNPRASSIDTPLHAFLPAKHIDHMHPNSAIAIAASRRSEELTQEIFGDRIGWVPWLRPGFELGLLMQRKVQEHPSLQGLVMGQHGLINWADDDRECYELTLSLIDKAAQFIDSKDKGEATFGGQKYETLDDDARDAILVELLPWLRGQVCQQKRFIGTLQSDPRILRFVNSHDAVRLAELGTSCPDHFLRTKIKPLYVDWNPQEETTEALKEKLSAGLAQYRQDYKAYYEACKHENSPAMRDPNPTVVLIPGIGMIAWGKNKSESRVTAEFYNCAVEVMRGAEAMDEYIALPQQEAFDIEYWLLEEAKLKRMPPEKELERSIVLVVGAGAGIGKQVAHRLAKEGAHVVCADLNAEMAEATANELTKIYGQGIGVAGTGISGCGPAIGVGVDITNRESIQAALQQTLLAYGGLDNIVVTAGVFLPPSRDGKLSDKAWQLTFDVNVRGSYNLVDEARRIFEEQGLEGSIVLTTSVNGVVGKKGSLAYDTSKAAANHLVRELAIEMSPLVRVNAIAPATVIEGSTMFPRDRVIASLTKYEIPFAESESDEALCSKLAQFYAQRTLTKRPITPADQAEAAYFLLSSKSSKTTGQIINVDGGLHEAFQR
;
A
#
# COMPACT_ATOMS: atom_id res chain seq x y z
N MET A 1 48.05 1.67 -2.16
CA MET A 1 48.21 0.64 -1.11
C MET A 1 46.90 -0.12 -1.06
N SER A 2 46.90 -1.41 -1.41
CA SER A 2 45.69 -2.22 -1.50
C SER A 2 45.19 -2.55 -0.10
N ALA A 3 44.03 -2.03 0.26
CA ALA A 3 43.20 -2.67 1.27
C ALA A 3 42.52 -3.85 0.59
N THR A 4 42.92 -5.06 0.96
CA THR A 4 42.17 -6.30 0.72
C THR A 4 40.76 -6.11 1.23
N ALA A 5 39.79 -5.97 0.32
CA ALA A 5 38.38 -6.02 0.64
C ALA A 5 38.08 -7.44 1.14
N ILE A 6 37.69 -7.53 2.40
CA ILE A 6 37.13 -8.75 2.97
C ILE A 6 35.78 -8.93 2.26
N ASN A 7 35.59 -10.03 1.52
CA ASN A 7 34.31 -10.40 0.91
C ASN A 7 33.28 -10.62 2.02
N GLU A 8 32.54 -9.58 2.39
CA GLU A 8 31.30 -9.74 3.16
C GLU A 8 30.22 -10.28 2.22
N SER A 9 29.50 -11.32 2.66
CA SER A 9 28.39 -11.92 1.91
C SER A 9 27.33 -10.89 1.55
N ASN A 10 26.88 -10.88 0.29
CA ASN A 10 25.84 -9.99 -0.21
C ASN A 10 24.44 -10.32 0.33
N VAL A 11 24.25 -11.46 0.99
CA VAL A 11 23.00 -11.86 1.67
C VAL A 11 23.27 -12.30 3.11
N LYS A 12 22.30 -12.10 4.00
CA LYS A 12 22.46 -12.45 5.43
C LYS A 12 21.95 -13.86 5.70
N ASN A 13 22.76 -14.66 6.40
CA ASN A 13 22.29 -15.91 6.98
C ASN A 13 21.53 -15.61 8.27
N LEU A 14 20.24 -15.95 8.29
CA LEU A 14 19.33 -15.75 9.41
C LEU A 14 18.95 -17.08 10.11
N TRP A 15 19.50 -18.20 9.64
CA TRP A 15 19.23 -19.51 10.20
C TRP A 15 19.88 -19.70 11.57
N ASP A 16 19.10 -20.18 12.53
CA ASP A 16 19.53 -20.45 13.90
C ASP A 16 19.08 -21.86 14.32
N ASP A 17 20.06 -22.74 14.50
CA ASP A 17 19.85 -24.14 14.92
C ASP A 17 19.14 -24.26 16.26
N SER A 18 19.27 -23.26 17.14
CA SER A 18 18.63 -23.26 18.46
C SER A 18 17.12 -23.01 18.36
N ILE A 19 16.67 -22.27 17.35
CA ILE A 19 15.25 -21.98 17.10
C ILE A 19 14.55 -23.19 16.48
N VAL A 20 15.20 -23.85 15.51
CA VAL A 20 14.60 -24.99 14.80
C VAL A 20 14.58 -26.29 15.60
N LYS A 21 15.22 -26.31 16.77
CA LYS A 21 15.28 -27.48 17.64
C LYS A 21 13.90 -27.82 18.19
N GLY A 22 13.38 -28.98 17.82
CA GLY A 22 12.07 -29.47 18.26
C GLY A 22 10.89 -29.01 17.40
N MET A 23 11.14 -28.23 16.34
CA MET A 23 10.14 -27.91 15.33
C MET A 23 9.80 -29.14 14.47
N THR A 24 8.54 -29.28 14.12
CA THR A 24 8.04 -30.20 13.09
C THR A 24 8.54 -29.80 11.70
N GLY A 25 8.43 -30.70 10.72
CA GLY A 25 8.85 -30.40 9.33
C GLY A 25 8.12 -29.20 8.71
N VAL A 26 6.84 -29.00 9.04
CA VAL A 26 6.05 -27.85 8.56
C VAL A 26 6.49 -26.55 9.24
N GLU A 27 6.74 -26.58 10.55
CA GLU A 27 7.27 -25.41 11.27
C GLU A 27 8.65 -25.01 10.74
N ARG A 28 9.51 -25.97 10.41
CA ARG A 28 10.81 -25.71 9.77
C ARG A 28 10.67 -25.13 8.36
N LEU A 29 9.70 -25.59 7.57
CA LEU A 29 9.37 -24.98 6.27
C LEU A 29 8.94 -23.52 6.44
N VAL A 30 8.06 -23.22 7.40
CA VAL A 30 7.62 -21.85 7.71
C VAL A 30 8.82 -20.99 8.15
N TYR A 31 9.68 -21.53 9.02
CA TYR A 31 10.89 -20.85 9.47
C TYR A 31 11.85 -20.52 8.33
N ARG A 32 12.18 -21.52 7.48
CA ARG A 32 13.02 -21.32 6.29
C ARG A 32 12.46 -20.25 5.37
N SER A 33 11.14 -20.30 5.14
CA SER A 33 10.40 -19.34 4.31
C SER A 33 10.49 -17.92 4.83
N ASN A 34 10.29 -17.73 6.14
CA ASN A 34 10.40 -16.42 6.78
C ASN A 34 11.85 -15.89 6.75
N CYS A 35 12.86 -16.77 6.91
CA CYS A 35 14.27 -16.38 6.80
C CYS A 35 14.62 -15.91 5.38
N LEU A 36 14.18 -16.62 4.35
CA LEU A 36 14.39 -16.23 2.94
C LEU A 36 13.61 -14.95 2.59
N GLY A 37 12.37 -14.82 3.05
CA GLY A 37 11.52 -13.66 2.80
C GLY A 37 11.93 -12.38 3.55
N ALA A 38 12.75 -12.49 4.60
CA ALA A 38 13.20 -11.35 5.38
C ALA A 38 14.25 -10.47 4.68
N ASP A 39 14.94 -11.00 3.66
CA ASP A 39 15.96 -10.27 2.90
C ASP A 39 15.49 -10.04 1.45
N GLN A 40 15.21 -8.79 1.10
CA GLN A 40 14.70 -8.43 -0.24
C GLN A 40 15.71 -8.67 -1.38
N ARG A 41 16.97 -8.91 -1.04
CA ARG A 41 17.96 -9.36 -2.05
C ARG A 41 17.71 -10.80 -2.49
N ILE A 42 16.97 -11.59 -1.69
CA ILE A 42 16.64 -12.99 -1.96
C ILE A 42 15.32 -13.11 -2.73
N THR A 43 14.28 -12.40 -2.32
CA THR A 43 12.96 -12.47 -2.98
C THR A 43 12.17 -11.17 -2.79
N ASN A 44 11.33 -10.86 -3.77
CA ASN A 44 10.47 -9.67 -3.77
C ASN A 44 9.25 -9.86 -2.86
N THR A 45 8.61 -8.76 -2.43
CA THR A 45 7.35 -8.83 -1.67
C THR A 45 6.29 -9.62 -2.43
N GLY A 46 5.76 -10.68 -1.79
CA GLY A 46 4.75 -11.58 -2.37
C GLY A 46 5.29 -12.60 -3.38
N GLY A 47 6.57 -12.48 -3.78
CA GLY A 47 7.27 -13.39 -4.68
C GLY A 47 7.91 -14.59 -3.95
N GLY A 48 8.48 -15.49 -4.74
CA GLY A 48 9.15 -16.71 -4.30
C GLY A 48 8.23 -17.79 -3.71
N ASN A 49 8.60 -19.05 -3.88
CA ASN A 49 7.88 -20.21 -3.37
C ASN A 49 8.85 -21.19 -2.70
N THR A 50 8.45 -21.74 -1.56
CA THR A 50 9.19 -22.79 -0.85
C THR A 50 8.31 -24.02 -0.72
N SER A 51 8.93 -25.19 -0.68
CA SER A 51 8.23 -26.44 -0.39
C SER A 51 9.05 -27.45 0.40
N SER A 52 8.34 -28.37 1.05
CA SER A 52 8.89 -29.55 1.70
C SER A 52 8.00 -30.76 1.42
N LYS A 53 8.61 -31.88 1.04
CA LYS A 53 7.98 -33.20 0.96
C LYS A 53 8.22 -33.91 2.28
N LEU A 54 7.16 -34.09 3.05
CA LEU A 54 7.20 -34.57 4.43
C LEU A 54 6.41 -35.87 4.56
N SER A 55 6.88 -36.75 5.44
CA SER A 55 6.15 -37.97 5.79
C SER A 55 5.07 -37.64 6.83
N GLU A 56 3.81 -37.95 6.53
CA GLU A 56 2.67 -37.72 7.41
C GLU A 56 1.69 -38.89 7.41
N ILE A 57 0.86 -38.98 8.44
CA ILE A 57 -0.17 -40.02 8.56
C ILE A 57 -1.43 -39.57 7.84
N ASP A 58 -1.91 -40.36 6.88
CA ASP A 58 -3.18 -40.11 6.20
C ASP A 58 -4.35 -40.27 7.19
N PRO A 59 -5.15 -39.23 7.45
CA PRO A 59 -6.28 -39.33 8.37
C PRO A 59 -7.35 -40.34 7.89
N LEU A 60 -7.36 -40.72 6.61
CA LEU A 60 -8.33 -41.67 6.05
C LEU A 60 -7.88 -43.12 6.17
N THR A 61 -6.61 -43.41 5.93
CA THR A 61 -6.09 -44.80 5.87
C THR A 61 -5.27 -45.17 7.10
N GLY A 62 -4.73 -44.18 7.84
CA GLY A 62 -3.77 -44.39 8.93
C GLY A 62 -2.36 -44.77 8.44
N GLU A 63 -2.11 -44.76 7.13
CA GLU A 63 -0.81 -45.08 6.55
C GLU A 63 0.10 -43.86 6.53
N GLU A 64 1.41 -44.10 6.63
CA GLU A 64 2.43 -43.09 6.42
C GLU A 64 2.59 -42.81 4.93
N ILE A 65 2.46 -41.55 4.53
CA ILE A 65 2.47 -41.10 3.14
C ILE A 65 3.31 -39.83 2.97
N ASP A 66 3.81 -39.61 1.75
CA ASP A 66 4.44 -38.34 1.39
C ASP A 66 3.41 -37.25 1.11
N VAL A 67 3.53 -36.14 1.83
CA VAL A 67 2.73 -34.93 1.68
C VAL A 67 3.64 -33.79 1.22
N MET A 68 3.27 -33.16 0.11
CA MET A 68 3.91 -31.94 -0.35
C MET A 68 3.26 -30.74 0.33
N TRP A 69 4.05 -29.99 1.10
CA TRP A 69 3.70 -28.64 1.55
C TRP A 69 4.38 -27.63 0.64
N VAL A 70 3.60 -26.72 0.06
CA VAL A 70 4.10 -25.67 -0.82
C VAL A 70 3.39 -24.35 -0.52
N LYS A 71 4.09 -23.22 -0.67
CA LYS A 71 3.48 -21.90 -0.48
C LYS A 71 2.24 -21.77 -1.38
N GLY A 72 1.09 -21.44 -0.77
CA GLY A 72 -0.16 -21.24 -1.49
C GLY A 72 -0.24 -19.85 -2.17
N SER A 73 -1.17 -19.70 -3.12
CA SER A 73 -1.29 -18.52 -3.98
C SER A 73 -1.51 -17.18 -3.23
N GLY A 74 -0.64 -16.19 -3.41
CA GLY A 74 -0.84 -14.81 -2.93
C GLY A 74 -0.40 -14.53 -1.49
N GLY A 75 0.53 -15.33 -0.93
CA GLY A 75 1.15 -15.08 0.39
C GLY A 75 2.57 -14.51 0.27
N ASP A 76 2.95 -13.65 1.22
CA ASP A 76 4.31 -13.12 1.40
C ASP A 76 5.13 -14.06 2.29
N LEU A 77 6.27 -14.57 1.77
CA LEU A 77 7.15 -15.49 2.49
C LEU A 77 7.65 -14.91 3.82
N ARG A 78 7.85 -13.59 3.92
CA ARG A 78 8.36 -12.91 5.13
C ARG A 78 7.47 -13.06 6.34
N THR A 79 6.16 -13.07 6.12
CA THR A 79 5.14 -13.08 7.17
C THR A 79 4.29 -14.35 7.11
N SER A 80 4.80 -15.38 6.43
CA SER A 80 4.05 -16.61 6.22
C SER A 80 3.94 -17.40 7.52
N LYS A 81 2.77 -17.99 7.70
CA LYS A 81 2.42 -18.94 8.73
C LYS A 81 1.97 -20.24 8.08
N GLN A 82 1.73 -21.28 8.87
CA GLN A 82 1.32 -22.59 8.35
C GLN A 82 0.08 -22.52 7.43
N GLU A 83 -0.90 -21.68 7.76
CA GLU A 83 -2.12 -21.47 6.96
C GLU A 83 -1.86 -20.89 5.56
N ASN A 84 -0.66 -20.36 5.31
CA ASN A 84 -0.26 -19.85 4.01
C ASN A 84 0.24 -20.96 3.06
N PHE A 85 0.46 -22.18 3.55
CA PHE A 85 0.91 -23.34 2.78
C PHE A 85 -0.23 -24.31 2.46
N SER A 86 -0.27 -24.78 1.22
CA SER A 86 -1.16 -25.86 0.77
C SER A 86 -0.49 -27.21 0.98
N SER A 87 -1.21 -28.18 1.54
CA SER A 87 -0.77 -29.57 1.69
C SER A 87 -1.45 -30.46 0.64
N LEU A 88 -0.66 -31.28 -0.05
CA LEU A 88 -1.11 -32.12 -1.15
C LEU A 88 -0.58 -33.55 -1.01
N TYR A 89 -1.42 -34.55 -1.27
CA TYR A 89 -1.00 -35.93 -1.46
C TYR A 89 0.01 -35.98 -2.62
N TYR A 90 1.29 -36.24 -2.32
CA TYR A 90 2.36 -36.13 -3.31
C TYR A 90 2.17 -37.12 -4.46
N SER A 91 1.75 -38.35 -4.16
CA SER A 91 1.44 -39.38 -5.16
C SER A 91 0.33 -38.96 -6.14
N LYS A 92 -0.74 -38.33 -5.65
CA LYS A 92 -1.84 -37.83 -6.49
C LYS A 92 -1.37 -36.69 -7.39
N LEU A 93 -0.49 -35.84 -6.89
CA LEU A 93 0.07 -34.73 -7.64
C LEU A 93 0.96 -35.22 -8.80
N LEU A 94 1.75 -36.27 -8.59
CA LEU A 94 2.51 -36.93 -9.66
C LEU A 94 1.60 -37.62 -10.68
N ALA A 95 0.51 -38.26 -10.23
CA ALA A 95 -0.47 -38.91 -11.11
C ALA A 95 -1.17 -37.93 -12.07
N LEU A 96 -1.15 -36.62 -11.78
CA LEU A 96 -1.64 -35.60 -12.71
C LEU A 96 -0.87 -35.58 -14.04
N GLN A 97 0.39 -36.04 -14.06
CA GLN A 97 1.15 -36.15 -15.31
C GLN A 97 0.47 -37.09 -16.30
N GLU A 98 -0.08 -38.21 -15.83
CA GLU A 98 -0.82 -39.14 -16.71
C GLU A 98 -2.11 -38.54 -17.25
N ILE A 99 -2.78 -37.70 -16.45
CA ILE A 99 -4.00 -36.99 -16.87
C ILE A 99 -3.65 -35.98 -17.96
N TYR A 100 -2.62 -35.17 -17.72
CA TYR A 100 -2.11 -34.21 -18.68
C TYR A 100 -1.65 -34.89 -19.96
N ASP A 101 -0.99 -36.05 -19.83
CA ASP A 101 -0.47 -36.79 -20.96
C ASP A 101 -1.56 -37.31 -21.90
N LYS A 102 -2.74 -37.63 -21.36
CA LYS A 102 -3.89 -38.12 -22.13
C LYS A 102 -4.66 -36.99 -22.84
N GLN A 103 -4.33 -35.73 -22.60
CA GLN A 103 -4.99 -34.60 -23.26
C GLN A 103 -4.55 -34.52 -24.74
N PRO A 104 -5.50 -34.37 -25.68
CA PRO A 104 -5.21 -34.38 -27.12
C PRO A 104 -4.41 -33.15 -27.58
N GLU A 105 -4.61 -32.00 -26.93
CA GLU A 105 -3.95 -30.71 -27.23
C GLU A 105 -3.20 -30.18 -26.00
N ARG A 106 -2.20 -30.94 -25.56
CA ARG A 106 -1.27 -30.56 -24.49
C ARG A 106 -0.09 -29.75 -25.03
N GLY A 107 0.48 -28.88 -24.20
CA GLY A 107 1.60 -28.03 -24.53
C GLY A 107 1.56 -26.72 -23.74
N PRO A 108 2.59 -25.88 -23.88
CA PRO A 108 2.63 -24.59 -23.21
C PRO A 108 1.48 -23.71 -23.70
N LYS A 109 0.82 -23.03 -22.75
CA LYS A 109 -0.29 -22.09 -23.01
C LYS A 109 -1.52 -22.69 -23.67
N THR A 110 -1.71 -24.01 -23.60
CA THR A 110 -2.95 -24.63 -24.07
C THR A 110 -4.02 -24.67 -22.97
N ALA A 111 -5.27 -24.87 -23.37
CA ALA A 111 -6.37 -25.07 -22.42
C ALA A 111 -6.14 -26.30 -21.51
N ALA A 112 -5.40 -27.31 -22.00
CA ALA A 112 -5.02 -28.47 -21.21
C ALA A 112 -4.06 -28.10 -20.06
N GLU A 113 -3.08 -27.22 -20.30
CA GLU A 113 -2.19 -26.73 -19.24
C GLU A 113 -2.97 -25.93 -18.18
N ASP A 114 -3.79 -24.97 -18.62
CA ASP A 114 -4.58 -24.14 -17.70
C ASP A 114 -5.58 -24.98 -16.89
N ALA A 115 -6.13 -26.05 -17.47
CA ALA A 115 -7.03 -26.97 -16.79
C ALA A 115 -6.37 -27.72 -15.62
N MET A 116 -5.04 -27.90 -15.63
CA MET A 116 -4.32 -28.60 -14.56
C MET A 116 -4.47 -27.94 -13.20
N VAL A 117 -4.61 -26.60 -13.15
CA VAL A 117 -4.87 -25.86 -11.90
C VAL A 117 -6.19 -26.30 -11.26
N GLY A 118 -7.19 -26.63 -12.07
CA GLY A 118 -8.47 -27.17 -11.61
C GLY A 118 -8.39 -28.55 -10.96
N TYR A 119 -7.30 -29.29 -11.19
CA TYR A 119 -7.09 -30.62 -10.59
C TYR A 119 -6.38 -30.59 -9.23
N PHE A 120 -5.68 -29.51 -8.88
CA PHE A 120 -4.98 -29.42 -7.58
C PHE A 120 -5.88 -29.65 -6.36
N PRO A 121 -7.15 -29.19 -6.31
CA PRO A 121 -8.05 -29.49 -5.21
C PRO A 121 -8.27 -31.00 -4.98
N HIS A 122 -8.21 -31.85 -6.01
CA HIS A 122 -8.32 -33.30 -5.87
C HIS A 122 -7.08 -33.95 -5.21
N CYS A 123 -5.97 -33.21 -5.18
CA CYS A 123 -4.74 -33.63 -4.51
C CYS A 123 -4.67 -33.13 -3.06
N THR A 124 -5.63 -32.33 -2.58
CA THR A 124 -5.61 -31.74 -1.22
C THR A 124 -5.48 -32.80 -0.13
N PHE A 125 -4.45 -32.64 0.70
CA PHE A 125 -4.26 -33.43 1.92
C PHE A 125 -4.96 -32.76 3.11
N ASN A 126 -5.61 -33.58 3.94
CA ASN A 126 -6.20 -33.18 5.22
C ASN A 126 -7.11 -31.94 5.16
N LEU A 127 -7.93 -31.84 4.11
CA LEU A 127 -8.90 -30.75 3.91
C LEU A 127 -8.30 -29.33 4.02
N ASN A 128 -7.00 -29.17 3.74
CA ASN A 128 -6.34 -27.88 3.81
C ASN A 128 -7.01 -26.90 2.83
N PRO A 129 -7.59 -25.79 3.31
CA PRO A 129 -8.38 -24.89 2.47
C PRO A 129 -7.51 -23.96 1.62
N ARG A 130 -6.19 -23.97 1.81
CA ARG A 130 -5.27 -23.08 1.12
C ARG A 130 -5.08 -23.52 -0.32
N ALA A 131 -5.48 -22.66 -1.26
CA ALA A 131 -5.25 -22.90 -2.68
C ALA A 131 -3.76 -22.95 -3.02
N SER A 132 -3.33 -24.00 -3.70
CA SER A 132 -1.95 -24.19 -4.16
C SER A 132 -1.52 -23.13 -5.17
N SER A 133 -0.21 -22.84 -5.23
CA SER A 133 0.34 -21.97 -6.28
C SER A 133 0.26 -22.66 -7.65
N ILE A 134 0.24 -21.86 -8.72
CA ILE A 134 0.45 -22.34 -10.08
C ILE A 134 1.82 -23.02 -10.24
N ASP A 135 2.81 -22.64 -9.42
CA ASP A 135 4.17 -23.18 -9.45
C ASP A 135 4.28 -24.54 -8.78
N THR A 136 3.20 -25.07 -8.21
CA THR A 136 3.19 -26.39 -7.55
C THR A 136 3.90 -27.49 -8.36
N PRO A 137 3.74 -27.60 -9.71
CA PRO A 137 4.48 -28.56 -10.52
C PRO A 137 6.01 -28.37 -10.51
N LEU A 138 6.51 -27.12 -10.45
CA LEU A 138 7.95 -26.82 -10.38
C LEU A 138 8.57 -27.40 -9.10
N HIS A 139 7.80 -27.47 -8.02
CA HIS A 139 8.23 -28.07 -6.75
C HIS A 139 8.03 -29.59 -6.73
N ALA A 140 6.93 -30.07 -7.32
CA ALA A 140 6.55 -31.48 -7.27
C ALA A 140 7.45 -32.37 -8.12
N PHE A 141 7.83 -31.91 -9.32
CA PHE A 141 8.47 -32.80 -10.30
C PHE A 141 9.99 -32.87 -10.16
N LEU A 142 10.59 -31.99 -9.35
CA LEU A 142 11.99 -32.07 -8.95
C LEU A 142 12.20 -33.20 -7.93
N PRO A 143 13.37 -33.86 -7.87
CA PRO A 143 13.54 -35.10 -7.10
C PRO A 143 13.70 -34.90 -5.58
N ALA A 144 14.24 -33.77 -5.12
CA ALA A 144 14.63 -33.61 -3.72
C ALA A 144 13.45 -33.30 -2.77
N LYS A 145 13.70 -33.42 -1.45
CA LYS A 145 12.68 -33.15 -0.42
C LYS A 145 12.34 -31.67 -0.25
N HIS A 146 13.32 -30.79 -0.39
CA HIS A 146 13.16 -29.35 -0.18
C HIS A 146 13.50 -28.60 -1.45
N ILE A 147 12.62 -27.66 -1.82
CA ILE A 147 12.78 -26.83 -3.01
C ILE A 147 12.54 -25.37 -2.62
N ASP A 148 13.46 -24.51 -3.02
CA ASP A 148 13.35 -23.06 -2.90
C ASP A 148 13.38 -22.45 -4.31
N HIS A 149 12.31 -21.77 -4.67
CA HIS A 149 12.21 -20.96 -5.87
C HIS A 149 12.16 -19.48 -5.48
N MET A 150 13.23 -18.75 -5.75
CA MET A 150 13.40 -17.36 -5.31
C MET A 150 13.56 -16.41 -6.50
N HIS A 151 13.28 -15.13 -6.24
CA HIS A 151 13.33 -14.05 -7.23
C HIS A 151 14.38 -12.98 -6.90
N PRO A 152 15.66 -13.35 -6.70
CA PRO A 152 16.70 -12.39 -6.36
C PRO A 152 17.07 -11.56 -7.59
N ASN A 153 17.27 -10.26 -7.42
CA ASN A 153 17.64 -9.36 -8.52
C ASN A 153 18.91 -9.85 -9.25
N SER A 154 19.86 -10.47 -8.55
CA SER A 154 21.08 -11.01 -9.14
C SER A 154 20.83 -12.17 -10.11
N ALA A 155 19.95 -13.12 -9.77
CA ALA A 155 19.63 -14.22 -10.69
C ALA A 155 18.73 -13.75 -11.83
N ILE A 156 17.79 -12.83 -11.56
CA ILE A 156 16.94 -12.26 -12.62
C ILE A 156 17.78 -11.45 -13.60
N ALA A 157 18.80 -10.71 -13.15
CA ALA A 157 19.73 -10.02 -14.04
C ALA A 157 20.44 -10.96 -15.01
N ILE A 158 20.89 -12.14 -14.53
CA ILE A 158 21.46 -13.18 -15.40
C ILE A 158 20.38 -13.68 -16.38
N ALA A 159 19.19 -14.01 -15.87
CA ALA A 159 18.09 -14.54 -16.65
C ALA A 159 17.52 -13.57 -17.70
N ALA A 160 17.69 -12.26 -17.49
CA ALA A 160 17.27 -11.17 -18.35
C ALA A 160 18.42 -10.58 -19.20
N SER A 161 19.58 -11.24 -19.21
CA SER A 161 20.70 -10.89 -20.09
C SER A 161 20.55 -11.61 -21.44
N ARG A 162 20.96 -10.95 -22.53
CA ARG A 162 20.93 -11.53 -23.88
C ARG A 162 21.65 -12.88 -23.95
N ARG A 163 22.79 -13.03 -23.26
CA ARG A 163 23.57 -14.28 -23.15
C ARG A 163 23.31 -15.06 -21.84
N SER A 164 22.06 -15.16 -21.42
CA SER A 164 21.70 -15.73 -20.11
C SER A 164 22.14 -17.19 -19.90
N GLU A 165 22.10 -18.04 -20.94
CA GLU A 165 22.53 -19.44 -20.86
C GLU A 165 24.04 -19.53 -20.66
N GLU A 166 24.83 -18.78 -21.45
CA GLU A 166 26.29 -18.77 -21.32
C GLU A 166 26.76 -18.17 -20.01
N LEU A 167 26.11 -17.08 -19.55
CA LEU A 167 26.40 -16.47 -18.26
C LEU A 167 26.10 -17.41 -17.10
N THR A 168 25.00 -18.18 -17.19
CA THR A 168 24.69 -19.21 -16.17
C THR A 168 25.82 -20.22 -16.06
N GLN A 169 26.33 -20.72 -17.19
CA GLN A 169 27.46 -21.64 -17.21
C GLN A 169 28.76 -20.99 -16.70
N GLU A 170 29.05 -19.74 -17.06
CA GLU A 170 30.25 -19.01 -16.60
C GLU A 170 30.23 -18.83 -15.08
N ILE A 171 29.08 -18.45 -14.51
CA ILE A 171 28.94 -18.13 -13.10
C ILE A 171 28.89 -19.39 -12.24
N PHE A 172 28.12 -20.39 -12.65
CA PHE A 172 27.81 -21.54 -11.79
C PHE A 172 28.50 -22.85 -12.20
N GLY A 173 29.02 -22.93 -13.43
CA GLY A 173 29.52 -24.18 -14.01
C GLY A 173 28.43 -25.25 -14.06
N ASP A 174 28.83 -26.52 -14.00
CA ASP A 174 27.91 -27.66 -14.16
C ASP A 174 26.99 -27.92 -12.95
N ARG A 175 27.01 -27.03 -11.93
CA ARG A 175 26.17 -27.16 -10.73
C ARG A 175 24.75 -26.66 -10.95
N ILE A 176 24.58 -25.64 -11.77
CA ILE A 176 23.29 -24.97 -12.03
C ILE A 176 23.06 -24.92 -13.53
N GLY A 177 21.93 -25.47 -13.96
CA GLY A 177 21.55 -25.46 -15.36
C GLY A 177 20.76 -24.22 -15.75
N TRP A 178 20.44 -24.11 -17.04
CA TRP A 178 19.56 -23.08 -17.57
C TRP A 178 18.39 -23.72 -18.30
N VAL A 179 17.22 -23.09 -18.22
CA VAL A 179 16.05 -23.40 -19.05
C VAL A 179 15.50 -22.13 -19.68
N PRO A 180 15.02 -22.20 -20.94
CA PRO A 180 14.42 -21.04 -21.61
C PRO A 180 13.16 -20.59 -20.89
N TRP A 181 12.76 -19.34 -21.18
CA TRP A 181 11.51 -18.80 -20.68
C TRP A 181 10.32 -19.70 -21.09
N LEU A 182 9.54 -20.10 -20.10
CA LEU A 182 8.22 -20.70 -20.25
C LEU A 182 7.32 -20.27 -19.09
N ARG A 183 6.05 -19.96 -19.39
CA ARG A 183 5.06 -19.56 -18.37
C ARG A 183 5.05 -20.53 -17.17
N PRO A 184 5.06 -20.03 -15.91
CA PRO A 184 5.00 -20.89 -14.74
C PRO A 184 3.74 -21.73 -14.75
N GLY A 185 3.91 -23.03 -14.52
CA GLY A 185 2.82 -23.98 -14.67
C GLY A 185 3.33 -25.40 -14.89
N PHE A 186 2.46 -26.22 -15.47
CA PHE A 186 2.68 -27.66 -15.60
C PHE A 186 3.82 -27.98 -16.57
N GLU A 187 3.90 -27.28 -17.72
CA GLU A 187 4.93 -27.55 -18.73
C GLU A 187 6.33 -27.13 -18.28
N LEU A 188 6.45 -26.02 -17.55
CA LEU A 188 7.74 -25.62 -16.99
C LEU A 188 8.24 -26.67 -16.00
N GLY A 189 7.35 -27.19 -15.14
CA GLY A 189 7.69 -28.30 -14.24
C GLY A 189 8.18 -29.54 -14.99
N LEU A 190 7.52 -29.93 -16.09
CA LEU A 190 7.93 -31.07 -16.92
C LEU A 190 9.27 -30.82 -17.62
N LEU A 191 9.50 -29.61 -18.13
CA LEU A 191 10.78 -29.22 -18.74
C LEU A 191 11.93 -29.33 -17.75
N MET A 192 11.74 -28.81 -16.53
CA MET A 192 12.73 -28.89 -15.47
C MET A 192 13.00 -30.34 -15.06
N GLN A 193 11.94 -31.16 -14.95
CA GLN A 193 12.07 -32.59 -14.66
C GLN A 193 12.94 -33.31 -15.70
N ARG A 194 12.69 -33.07 -17.00
CA ARG A 194 13.51 -33.64 -18.09
C ARG A 194 14.97 -33.19 -17.98
N LYS A 195 15.21 -31.90 -17.73
CA LYS A 195 16.56 -31.35 -17.59
C LYS A 195 17.34 -32.02 -16.46
N VAL A 196 16.70 -32.26 -15.32
CA VAL A 196 17.32 -32.96 -14.18
C VAL A 196 17.51 -34.45 -14.45
N GLN A 197 16.62 -35.10 -15.21
CA GLN A 197 16.81 -36.50 -15.64
C GLN A 197 18.01 -36.64 -16.58
N GLU A 198 18.21 -35.68 -17.49
CA GLU A 198 19.37 -35.63 -18.40
C GLU A 198 20.68 -35.31 -17.66
N HIS A 199 20.60 -34.49 -16.60
CA HIS A 199 21.74 -34.06 -15.80
C HIS A 199 21.49 -34.21 -14.28
N PRO A 200 21.61 -35.43 -13.72
CA PRO A 200 21.25 -35.71 -12.33
C PRO A 200 22.11 -35.00 -11.26
N SER A 201 23.26 -34.43 -11.64
CA SER A 201 24.15 -33.69 -10.73
C SER A 201 23.71 -32.24 -10.49
N LEU A 202 22.70 -31.75 -11.21
CA LEU A 202 22.20 -30.39 -11.04
C LEU A 202 21.60 -30.19 -9.64
N GLN A 203 21.90 -29.04 -9.06
CA GLN A 203 21.40 -28.62 -7.74
C GLN A 203 20.39 -27.47 -7.85
N GLY A 204 20.21 -26.93 -9.06
CA GLY A 204 19.31 -25.82 -9.35
C GLY A 204 19.29 -25.45 -10.82
N LEU A 205 18.42 -24.50 -11.16
CA LEU A 205 18.23 -23.95 -12.50
C LEU A 205 18.03 -22.44 -12.44
N VAL A 206 18.66 -21.72 -13.37
CA VAL A 206 18.25 -20.37 -13.75
C VAL A 206 17.17 -20.51 -14.82
N MET A 207 16.02 -19.86 -14.59
CA MET A 207 14.89 -19.86 -15.52
C MET A 207 14.86 -18.53 -16.26
N GLY A 208 14.98 -18.57 -17.58
CA GLY A 208 15.00 -17.38 -18.44
C GLY A 208 13.85 -16.41 -18.12
N GLN A 209 14.19 -15.13 -17.94
CA GLN A 209 13.26 -14.06 -17.56
C GLN A 209 12.44 -14.27 -16.28
N HIS A 210 12.79 -15.23 -15.42
CA HIS A 210 11.99 -15.56 -14.24
C HIS A 210 12.77 -15.50 -12.93
N GLY A 211 13.74 -16.39 -12.72
CA GLY A 211 14.46 -16.42 -11.44
C GLY A 211 15.26 -17.70 -11.21
N LEU A 212 15.52 -17.98 -9.93
CA LEU A 212 16.33 -19.12 -9.48
C LEU A 212 15.43 -20.16 -8.82
N ILE A 213 15.70 -21.43 -9.10
CA ILE A 213 15.13 -22.54 -8.32
C ILE A 213 16.24 -23.54 -7.98
N ASN A 214 16.29 -23.97 -6.74
CA ASN A 214 17.27 -24.95 -6.26
C ASN A 214 16.64 -25.90 -5.26
N TRP A 215 17.33 -26.99 -4.98
CA TRP A 215 16.79 -28.07 -4.17
C TRP A 215 17.87 -28.83 -3.40
N ALA A 216 17.48 -29.40 -2.26
CA ALA A 216 18.30 -30.30 -1.45
C ALA A 216 17.41 -31.27 -0.66
N ASP A 217 18.01 -32.32 -0.10
CA ASP A 217 17.29 -33.32 0.73
C ASP A 217 17.21 -32.93 2.20
N ASP A 218 18.00 -31.94 2.63
CA ASP A 218 17.93 -31.29 3.95
C ASP A 218 17.51 -29.82 3.79
N ASP A 219 16.72 -29.30 4.74
CA ASP A 219 16.14 -27.97 4.64
C ASP A 219 17.13 -26.85 4.92
N ARG A 220 18.11 -27.09 5.79
CA ARG A 220 19.22 -26.17 6.05
C ARG A 220 20.17 -26.15 4.86
N GLU A 221 20.51 -27.31 4.32
CA GLU A 221 21.32 -27.40 3.10
C GLU A 221 20.65 -26.67 1.92
N CYS A 222 19.32 -26.82 1.77
CA CYS A 222 18.56 -26.09 0.76
C CYS A 222 18.65 -24.58 0.96
N TYR A 223 18.46 -24.11 2.20
CA TYR A 223 18.57 -22.71 2.56
C TYR A 223 19.98 -22.13 2.30
N GLU A 224 21.02 -22.80 2.77
CA GLU A 224 22.41 -22.37 2.61
C GLU A 224 22.84 -22.41 1.13
N LEU A 225 22.37 -23.39 0.36
CA LEU A 225 22.56 -23.44 -1.08
C LEU A 225 21.92 -22.22 -1.74
N THR A 226 20.67 -21.90 -1.43
CA THR A 226 19.97 -20.71 -1.94
C THR A 226 20.80 -19.45 -1.71
N LEU A 227 21.29 -19.23 -0.49
CA LEU A 227 22.13 -18.08 -0.16
C LEU A 227 23.43 -18.06 -0.98
N SER A 228 24.12 -19.21 -1.08
CA SER A 228 25.40 -19.30 -1.78
C SER A 228 25.29 -19.00 -3.28
N LEU A 229 24.19 -19.42 -3.91
CA LEU A 229 23.95 -19.18 -5.33
C LEU A 229 23.66 -17.69 -5.59
N ILE A 230 22.88 -17.07 -4.72
CA ILE A 230 22.54 -15.65 -4.81
C ILE A 230 23.76 -14.77 -4.58
N ASP A 231 24.57 -15.09 -3.57
CA ASP A 231 25.81 -14.40 -3.26
C ASP A 231 26.82 -14.51 -4.41
N LYS A 232 26.97 -15.71 -4.99
CA LYS A 232 27.86 -15.93 -6.14
C LYS A 232 27.43 -15.11 -7.36
N ALA A 233 26.13 -15.06 -7.67
CA ALA A 233 25.61 -14.23 -8.75
C ALA A 233 25.87 -12.73 -8.49
N ALA A 234 25.60 -12.28 -7.25
CA ALA A 234 25.80 -10.88 -6.87
C ALA A 234 27.29 -10.48 -6.97
N GLN A 235 28.20 -11.29 -6.46
CA GLN A 235 29.65 -11.04 -6.55
C GLN A 235 30.14 -10.98 -8.01
N PHE A 236 29.60 -11.83 -8.88
CA PHE A 236 29.93 -11.76 -10.31
C PHE A 236 29.45 -10.44 -10.93
N ILE A 237 28.21 -10.02 -10.66
CA ILE A 237 27.68 -8.72 -11.11
C ILE A 237 28.54 -7.57 -10.58
N ASP A 238 28.86 -7.56 -9.29
CA ASP A 238 29.65 -6.50 -8.67
C ASP A 238 31.07 -6.42 -9.29
N SER A 239 31.64 -7.55 -9.70
CA SER A 239 32.92 -7.59 -10.43
C SER A 239 32.87 -6.99 -11.84
N LYS A 240 31.67 -6.83 -12.40
CA LYS A 240 31.42 -6.24 -13.74
C LYS A 240 30.80 -4.85 -13.67
N ASP A 241 30.34 -4.42 -12.49
CA ASP A 241 29.66 -3.13 -12.32
C ASP A 241 30.61 -1.97 -12.64
N LYS A 242 30.12 -1.03 -13.46
CA LYS A 242 30.84 0.15 -13.92
C LYS A 242 30.49 1.38 -13.06
N GLY A 243 29.76 1.18 -11.96
CA GLY A 243 29.29 2.25 -11.07
C GLY A 243 28.36 3.21 -11.80
N GLU A 244 28.64 4.52 -11.73
CA GLU A 244 27.84 5.54 -12.43
C GLU A 244 27.80 5.36 -13.95
N ALA A 245 28.79 4.67 -14.54
CA ALA A 245 28.85 4.41 -15.97
C ALA A 245 27.99 3.21 -16.42
N THR A 246 27.37 2.46 -15.50
CA THR A 246 26.60 1.24 -15.85
C THR A 246 25.38 1.53 -16.72
N PHE A 247 24.73 2.67 -16.50
CA PHE A 247 23.62 3.16 -17.35
C PHE A 247 24.07 4.26 -18.33
N GLY A 248 25.29 4.12 -18.86
CA GLY A 248 25.83 5.06 -19.84
C GLY A 248 26.31 6.39 -19.25
N GLY A 249 26.38 6.52 -17.92
CA GLY A 249 26.80 7.74 -17.22
C GLY A 249 25.63 8.65 -16.86
N GLN A 250 25.94 9.66 -16.03
CA GLN A 250 24.99 10.66 -15.57
C GLN A 250 24.71 11.70 -16.67
N LYS A 251 23.42 11.86 -17.03
CA LYS A 251 22.88 12.88 -17.93
C LYS A 251 22.39 14.12 -17.17
N TYR A 252 21.77 13.95 -16.00
CA TYR A 252 21.17 15.03 -15.20
C TYR A 252 21.64 15.01 -13.75
N GLU A 253 21.57 16.16 -13.06
CA GLU A 253 21.89 16.24 -11.63
C GLU A 253 20.64 16.06 -10.77
N THR A 254 20.81 15.35 -9.65
CA THR A 254 19.78 15.24 -8.61
C THR A 254 19.51 16.60 -7.99
N LEU A 255 18.24 16.97 -7.85
CA LEU A 255 17.85 18.13 -7.05
C LEU A 255 18.06 17.84 -5.57
N ASP A 256 18.37 18.88 -4.79
CA ASP A 256 18.32 18.77 -3.33
C ASP A 256 16.89 18.50 -2.84
N ASP A 257 16.78 18.03 -1.59
CA ASP A 257 15.52 17.55 -1.03
C ASP A 257 14.46 18.66 -0.96
N ASP A 258 14.84 19.89 -0.62
CA ASP A 258 13.90 21.02 -0.49
C ASP A 258 13.36 21.46 -1.87
N ALA A 259 14.24 21.57 -2.86
CA ALA A 259 13.85 21.90 -4.24
C ALA A 259 12.94 20.82 -4.83
N ARG A 260 13.26 19.55 -4.59
CA ARG A 260 12.45 18.42 -5.04
C ARG A 260 11.07 18.42 -4.37
N ASP A 261 10.99 18.61 -3.06
CA ASP A 261 9.73 18.62 -2.32
C ASP A 261 8.85 19.79 -2.75
N ALA A 262 9.43 20.97 -3.01
CA ALA A 262 8.70 22.12 -3.54
C ALA A 262 8.03 21.81 -4.90
N ILE A 263 8.76 21.18 -5.83
CA ILE A 263 8.21 20.77 -7.12
C ILE A 263 7.14 19.69 -6.93
N LEU A 264 7.36 18.70 -6.08
CA LEU A 264 6.41 17.63 -5.82
C LEU A 264 5.10 18.14 -5.20
N VAL A 265 5.18 19.05 -4.25
CA VAL A 265 4.00 19.71 -3.65
C VAL A 265 3.17 20.43 -4.71
N GLU A 266 3.81 21.08 -5.68
CA GLU A 266 3.11 21.75 -6.79
C GLU A 266 2.56 20.75 -7.83
N LEU A 267 3.29 19.67 -8.08
CA LEU A 267 3.02 18.73 -9.17
C LEU A 267 1.98 17.67 -8.81
N LEU A 268 2.05 17.11 -7.59
CA LEU A 268 1.29 15.91 -7.21
C LEU A 268 -0.23 16.07 -7.29
N PRO A 269 -0.86 17.16 -6.80
CA PRO A 269 -2.29 17.37 -6.97
C PRO A 269 -2.71 17.28 -8.44
N TRP A 270 -2.02 18.05 -9.29
CA TRP A 270 -2.28 18.08 -10.72
C TRP A 270 -2.08 16.71 -11.38
N LEU A 271 -0.93 16.05 -11.12
CA LEU A 271 -0.61 14.76 -11.73
C LEU A 271 -1.58 13.66 -11.28
N ARG A 272 -1.97 13.66 -10.00
CA ARG A 272 -3.00 12.75 -9.48
C ARG A 272 -4.32 12.95 -10.22
N GLY A 273 -4.72 14.20 -10.44
CA GLY A 273 -5.88 14.54 -11.27
C GLY A 273 -5.81 13.94 -12.68
N GLN A 274 -4.64 14.02 -13.32
CA GLN A 274 -4.43 13.47 -14.66
C GLN A 274 -4.55 11.94 -14.70
N VAL A 275 -4.06 11.21 -13.70
CA VAL A 275 -4.10 9.73 -13.69
C VAL A 275 -5.39 9.17 -13.09
N CYS A 276 -6.16 9.96 -12.32
CA CYS A 276 -7.38 9.52 -11.63
C CYS A 276 -8.67 9.70 -12.45
N GLN A 277 -8.62 9.60 -13.78
CA GLN A 277 -9.78 9.85 -14.65
C GLN A 277 -10.88 8.79 -14.55
N GLN A 278 -10.52 7.53 -14.27
CA GLN A 278 -11.49 6.42 -14.11
C GLN A 278 -11.67 6.01 -12.65
N LYS A 279 -10.55 5.83 -11.95
CA LYS A 279 -10.51 5.50 -10.52
C LYS A 279 -9.45 6.34 -9.84
N ARG A 280 -9.65 6.63 -8.56
CA ARG A 280 -8.66 7.33 -7.73
C ARG A 280 -7.48 6.42 -7.41
N PHE A 281 -6.30 7.02 -7.28
CA PHE A 281 -5.07 6.35 -6.88
C PHE A 281 -4.43 7.06 -5.68
N ILE A 282 -3.64 6.28 -4.94
CA ILE A 282 -2.79 6.72 -3.85
C ILE A 282 -1.33 6.64 -4.32
N GLY A 283 -0.56 7.67 -4.05
CA GLY A 283 0.82 7.82 -4.50
C GLY A 283 1.86 7.33 -3.48
N THR A 284 2.99 6.88 -3.99
CA THR A 284 4.24 6.68 -3.26
C THR A 284 5.40 7.31 -4.03
N LEU A 285 6.07 8.25 -3.39
CA LEU A 285 7.33 8.86 -3.82
C LEU A 285 8.53 8.01 -3.41
N GLN A 286 9.47 7.84 -4.34
CA GLN A 286 10.73 7.14 -4.12
C GLN A 286 11.87 7.94 -4.75
N SER A 287 12.83 8.35 -3.92
CA SER A 287 14.00 9.13 -4.33
C SER A 287 15.29 8.59 -3.70
N ASP A 288 15.41 7.26 -3.59
CA ASP A 288 16.64 6.65 -3.11
C ASP A 288 17.75 6.66 -4.18
N PRO A 289 19.03 6.51 -3.80
CA PRO A 289 20.15 6.61 -4.73
C PRO A 289 20.08 5.70 -5.95
N ARG A 290 19.43 4.53 -5.85
CA ARG A 290 19.32 3.58 -6.98
C ARG A 290 18.40 4.12 -8.06
N ILE A 291 17.23 4.64 -7.68
CA ILE A 291 16.30 5.28 -8.61
C ILE A 291 16.91 6.56 -9.17
N LEU A 292 17.51 7.39 -8.33
CA LEU A 292 18.11 8.65 -8.77
C LEU A 292 19.23 8.41 -9.79
N ARG A 293 20.11 7.43 -9.55
CA ARG A 293 21.13 7.00 -10.52
C ARG A 293 20.49 6.59 -11.85
N PHE A 294 19.40 5.83 -11.81
CA PHE A 294 18.71 5.39 -13.02
C PHE A 294 18.05 6.54 -13.78
N VAL A 295 17.17 7.33 -13.16
CA VAL A 295 16.39 8.36 -13.86
C VAL A 295 17.26 9.47 -14.43
N ASN A 296 18.43 9.71 -13.82
CA ASN A 296 19.39 10.70 -14.26
C ASN A 296 20.39 10.18 -15.29
N SER A 297 20.29 8.93 -15.74
CA SER A 297 21.27 8.31 -16.64
C SER A 297 20.97 8.52 -18.13
N HIS A 298 21.99 8.32 -18.97
CA HIS A 298 21.81 8.37 -20.44
C HIS A 298 20.94 7.22 -20.97
N ASP A 299 21.00 6.03 -20.36
CA ASP A 299 20.24 4.86 -20.79
C ASP A 299 18.81 4.80 -20.25
N ALA A 300 18.43 5.71 -19.35
CA ALA A 300 17.12 5.71 -18.67
C ALA A 300 15.94 5.59 -19.64
N VAL A 301 15.95 6.36 -20.74
CA VAL A 301 14.88 6.38 -21.74
C VAL A 301 14.76 5.02 -22.43
N ARG A 302 15.88 4.44 -22.87
CA ARG A 302 15.92 3.14 -23.57
C ARG A 302 15.42 2.02 -22.65
N LEU A 303 15.94 1.97 -21.43
CA LEU A 303 15.61 0.92 -20.46
C LEU A 303 14.19 1.06 -19.92
N ALA A 304 13.70 2.28 -19.72
CA ALA A 304 12.30 2.53 -19.37
C ALA A 304 11.35 2.05 -20.48
N GLU A 305 11.69 2.25 -21.76
CA GLU A 305 10.87 1.78 -22.87
C GLU A 305 10.81 0.25 -22.99
N LEU A 306 11.91 -0.45 -22.64
CA LEU A 306 11.93 -1.91 -22.56
C LEU A 306 11.03 -2.46 -21.44
N GLY A 307 10.89 -1.72 -20.34
CA GLY A 307 10.01 -2.10 -19.23
C GLY A 307 10.59 -3.20 -18.35
N THR A 308 9.73 -3.90 -17.60
CA THR A 308 10.17 -4.92 -16.62
C THR A 308 10.29 -6.31 -17.25
N SER A 309 11.22 -7.15 -16.77
CA SER A 309 11.45 -8.49 -17.32
C SER A 309 10.78 -9.62 -16.54
N CYS A 310 10.38 -9.40 -15.28
CA CYS A 310 9.85 -10.47 -14.43
C CYS A 310 8.31 -10.53 -14.52
N PRO A 311 7.71 -11.73 -14.71
CA PRO A 311 6.26 -11.93 -14.72
C PRO A 311 5.50 -11.29 -13.55
N ASP A 312 6.07 -11.34 -12.35
CA ASP A 312 5.43 -10.83 -11.13
C ASP A 312 5.23 -9.30 -11.14
N HIS A 313 5.99 -8.58 -11.97
CA HIS A 313 5.97 -7.12 -12.00
C HIS A 313 4.79 -6.60 -12.82
N PHE A 314 4.44 -7.24 -13.95
CA PHE A 314 3.46 -6.72 -14.91
C PHE A 314 2.08 -6.44 -14.32
N LEU A 315 1.64 -7.22 -13.33
CA LEU A 315 0.36 -7.01 -12.66
C LEU A 315 0.27 -5.68 -11.90
N ARG A 316 1.42 -5.09 -11.52
CA ARG A 316 1.51 -3.85 -10.73
C ARG A 316 2.14 -2.71 -11.51
N THR A 317 3.26 -2.96 -12.18
CA THR A 317 4.05 -1.95 -12.90
C THR A 317 3.60 -1.76 -14.35
N LYS A 318 2.68 -2.61 -14.85
CA LYS A 318 2.32 -2.72 -16.27
C LYS A 318 3.54 -3.07 -17.13
N ILE A 319 3.38 -3.02 -18.45
CA ILE A 319 4.44 -3.39 -19.39
C ILE A 319 5.65 -2.45 -19.34
N LYS A 320 5.45 -1.14 -19.10
CA LYS A 320 6.52 -0.13 -18.99
C LYS A 320 6.10 1.03 -18.08
N PRO A 321 7.02 1.78 -17.46
CA PRO A 321 6.73 3.06 -16.81
C PRO A 321 6.49 4.18 -17.84
N LEU A 322 6.11 5.36 -17.36
CA LEU A 322 6.26 6.61 -18.10
C LEU A 322 7.56 7.31 -17.65
N TYR A 323 8.56 7.38 -18.52
CA TYR A 323 9.72 8.25 -18.32
C TYR A 323 9.47 9.63 -18.95
N VAL A 324 9.77 10.69 -18.22
CA VAL A 324 9.62 12.07 -18.70
C VAL A 324 11.00 12.68 -18.87
N ASP A 325 11.44 12.87 -20.11
CA ASP A 325 12.77 13.47 -20.40
C ASP A 325 12.72 14.99 -20.17
N TRP A 326 12.71 15.37 -18.90
CA TRP A 326 12.75 16.74 -18.39
C TRP A 326 14.15 17.04 -17.85
N ASN A 327 14.67 18.23 -18.14
CA ASN A 327 15.97 18.70 -17.66
C ASN A 327 15.79 19.54 -16.37
N PRO A 328 16.08 19.00 -15.17
CA PRO A 328 15.92 19.71 -13.90
C PRO A 328 16.78 20.97 -13.76
N GLN A 329 17.84 21.11 -14.54
CA GLN A 329 18.75 22.25 -14.46
C GLN A 329 18.33 23.43 -15.36
N GLU A 330 17.50 23.20 -16.37
CA GLU A 330 17.20 24.20 -17.41
C GLU A 330 15.70 24.46 -17.62
N GLU A 331 14.83 23.51 -17.29
CA GLU A 331 13.40 23.57 -17.58
C GLU A 331 12.56 23.83 -16.32
N THR A 332 11.44 24.53 -16.47
CA THR A 332 10.56 24.88 -15.34
C THR A 332 9.58 23.76 -14.99
N THR A 333 8.88 23.89 -13.86
CA THR A 333 7.79 22.97 -13.47
C THR A 333 6.63 22.97 -14.47
N GLU A 334 6.35 24.10 -15.12
CA GLU A 334 5.34 24.18 -16.18
C GLU A 334 5.75 23.33 -17.40
N ALA A 335 7.02 23.40 -17.82
CA ALA A 335 7.53 22.55 -18.89
C ALA A 335 7.45 21.05 -18.52
N LEU A 336 7.67 20.71 -17.24
CA LEU A 336 7.45 19.35 -16.72
C LEU A 336 5.98 18.93 -16.85
N LYS A 337 5.01 19.79 -16.48
CA LYS A 337 3.56 19.52 -16.62
C LYS A 337 3.16 19.36 -18.09
N GLU A 338 3.72 20.13 -19.01
CA GLU A 338 3.48 19.99 -20.45
C GLU A 338 3.99 18.64 -20.98
N LYS A 339 5.23 18.27 -20.63
CA LYS A 339 5.82 16.98 -21.02
C LYS A 339 5.07 15.80 -20.41
N LEU A 340 4.66 15.90 -19.15
CA LEU A 340 3.80 14.90 -18.49
C LEU A 340 2.45 14.76 -19.20
N SER A 341 1.81 15.87 -19.59
CA SER A 341 0.55 15.84 -20.33
C SER A 341 0.68 15.08 -21.66
N ALA A 342 1.72 15.42 -22.43
CA ALA A 342 2.01 14.75 -23.70
C ALA A 342 2.38 13.27 -23.49
N GLY A 343 3.22 12.99 -22.50
CA GLY A 343 3.66 11.63 -22.15
C GLY A 343 2.51 10.74 -21.69
N LEU A 344 1.58 11.25 -20.86
CA LEU A 344 0.38 10.52 -20.45
C LEU A 344 -0.55 10.24 -21.63
N ALA A 345 -0.73 11.20 -22.54
CA ALA A 345 -1.52 10.99 -23.75
C ALA A 345 -0.90 9.91 -24.64
N GLN A 346 0.42 9.96 -24.86
CA GLN A 346 1.14 8.96 -25.65
C GLN A 346 1.11 7.59 -24.98
N TYR A 347 1.38 7.51 -23.68
CA TYR A 347 1.35 6.26 -22.91
C TYR A 347 0.00 5.54 -23.04
N ARG A 348 -1.12 6.29 -22.96
CA ARG A 348 -2.46 5.71 -23.13
C ARG A 348 -2.69 5.17 -24.54
N GLN A 349 -2.14 5.82 -25.57
CA GLN A 349 -2.18 5.35 -26.95
C GLN A 349 -1.34 4.09 -27.13
N ASP A 350 -0.11 4.08 -26.61
CA ASP A 350 0.81 2.94 -26.64
C ASP A 350 0.20 1.72 -25.95
N TYR A 351 -0.35 1.91 -24.75
CA TYR A 351 -0.97 0.82 -23.99
C TYR A 351 -2.19 0.25 -24.71
N LYS A 352 -2.99 1.10 -25.36
CA LYS A 352 -4.10 0.65 -26.21
C LYS A 352 -3.60 -0.11 -27.45
N ALA A 353 -2.54 0.38 -28.11
CA ALA A 353 -1.97 -0.30 -29.26
C ALA A 353 -1.39 -1.68 -28.87
N TYR A 354 -0.69 -1.75 -27.75
CA TYR A 354 -0.20 -3.00 -27.15
C TYR A 354 -1.34 -3.98 -26.87
N TYR A 355 -2.42 -3.52 -26.21
CA TYR A 355 -3.59 -4.35 -25.94
C TYR A 355 -4.23 -4.87 -27.23
N GLU A 356 -4.46 -4.01 -28.22
CA GLU A 356 -5.08 -4.40 -29.49
C GLU A 356 -4.20 -5.35 -30.31
N ALA A 357 -2.87 -5.21 -30.24
CA ALA A 357 -1.93 -6.06 -30.97
C ALA A 357 -1.78 -7.45 -30.34
N CYS A 358 -1.93 -7.58 -29.02
CA CYS A 358 -1.64 -8.83 -28.30
C CYS A 358 -2.89 -9.57 -27.79
N LYS A 359 -4.08 -8.94 -27.80
CA LYS A 359 -5.30 -9.57 -27.28
C LYS A 359 -5.73 -10.80 -28.05
N HIS A 360 -6.26 -11.76 -27.30
CA HIS A 360 -6.97 -12.93 -27.80
C HIS A 360 -8.47 -12.66 -27.83
N GLU A 361 -9.23 -13.48 -28.56
CA GLU A 361 -10.70 -13.35 -28.65
C GLU A 361 -11.40 -13.39 -27.27
N ASN A 362 -10.81 -14.11 -26.31
CA ASN A 362 -11.32 -14.27 -24.95
C ASN A 362 -10.67 -13.35 -23.90
N SER A 363 -9.83 -12.40 -24.31
CA SER A 363 -9.13 -11.52 -23.35
C SER A 363 -10.11 -10.63 -22.56
N PRO A 364 -9.86 -10.37 -21.26
CA PRO A 364 -10.62 -9.40 -20.48
C PRO A 364 -10.55 -7.99 -21.09
N ALA A 365 -11.47 -7.11 -20.70
CA ALA A 365 -11.45 -5.72 -21.11
C ALA A 365 -10.12 -5.04 -20.73
N MET A 366 -9.66 -4.12 -21.59
CA MET A 366 -8.44 -3.35 -21.34
C MET A 366 -8.50 -2.67 -19.96
N ARG A 367 -7.42 -2.83 -19.19
CA ARG A 367 -7.27 -2.18 -17.89
C ARG A 367 -7.12 -0.66 -18.07
N ASP A 368 -7.20 0.08 -16.97
CA ASP A 368 -6.96 1.53 -16.97
C ASP A 368 -5.64 1.84 -17.71
N PRO A 369 -5.64 2.67 -18.77
CA PRO A 369 -4.47 2.86 -19.63
C PRO A 369 -3.45 3.86 -19.07
N ASN A 370 -3.59 4.35 -17.83
CA ASN A 370 -2.60 5.23 -17.20
C ASN A 370 -1.36 4.45 -16.71
N PRO A 371 -0.19 5.11 -16.63
CA PRO A 371 0.99 4.52 -16.03
C PRO A 371 0.81 4.37 -14.50
N THR A 372 1.30 3.26 -13.95
CA THR A 372 1.39 3.07 -12.49
C THR A 372 2.75 3.50 -11.94
N VAL A 373 3.74 3.75 -12.80
CA VAL A 373 5.07 4.26 -12.45
C VAL A 373 5.40 5.43 -13.37
N VAL A 374 5.76 6.57 -12.78
CA VAL A 374 6.25 7.76 -13.48
C VAL A 374 7.66 8.07 -12.98
N LEU A 375 8.59 8.25 -13.92
CA LEU A 375 10.01 8.50 -13.66
C LEU A 375 10.38 9.90 -14.14
N ILE A 376 11.01 10.68 -13.27
CA ILE A 376 11.34 12.08 -13.54
C ILE A 376 12.79 12.35 -13.10
N PRO A 377 13.67 12.77 -14.01
CA PRO A 377 15.04 13.18 -13.67
C PRO A 377 15.07 14.26 -12.58
N GLY A 378 16.11 14.26 -11.77
CA GLY A 378 16.26 15.17 -10.63
C GLY A 378 15.36 14.86 -9.43
N ILE A 379 14.24 14.17 -9.64
CA ILE A 379 13.19 13.93 -8.63
C ILE A 379 13.16 12.47 -8.18
N GLY A 380 13.08 11.52 -9.12
CA GLY A 380 12.96 10.09 -8.84
C GLY A 380 11.68 9.47 -9.42
N MET A 381 10.97 8.69 -8.61
CA MET A 381 9.83 7.89 -9.04
C MET A 381 8.56 8.22 -8.24
N ILE A 382 7.44 8.28 -8.96
CA ILE A 382 6.09 8.33 -8.40
C ILE A 382 5.36 7.06 -8.81
N ALA A 383 4.98 6.24 -7.83
CA ALA A 383 4.22 5.00 -8.04
C ALA A 383 2.77 5.15 -7.56
N TRP A 384 1.83 4.64 -8.34
CA TRP A 384 0.39 4.71 -8.08
C TRP A 384 -0.20 3.34 -7.78
N GLY A 385 -1.12 3.28 -6.83
CA GLY A 385 -1.84 2.06 -6.48
C GLY A 385 -3.22 2.36 -5.89
N LYS A 386 -4.05 1.33 -5.73
CA LYS A 386 -5.38 1.49 -5.10
C LYS A 386 -5.28 2.07 -3.70
N ASN A 387 -4.30 1.62 -2.93
CA ASN A 387 -4.04 2.05 -1.57
C ASN A 387 -2.53 2.19 -1.33
N LYS A 388 -2.14 2.71 -0.17
CA LYS A 388 -0.73 2.93 0.18
C LYS A 388 0.11 1.64 0.11
N SER A 389 -0.41 0.51 0.58
CA SER A 389 0.30 -0.78 0.47
C SER A 389 0.61 -1.13 -1.00
N GLU A 390 -0.36 -0.98 -1.90
CA GLU A 390 -0.20 -1.32 -3.31
C GLU A 390 0.73 -0.36 -4.06
N SER A 391 0.63 0.95 -3.81
CA SER A 391 1.56 1.92 -4.42
C SER A 391 3.00 1.71 -3.97
N ARG A 392 3.23 1.33 -2.70
CA ARG A 392 4.56 0.95 -2.20
C ARG A 392 5.09 -0.34 -2.81
N VAL A 393 4.25 -1.36 -2.99
CA VAL A 393 4.65 -2.58 -3.74
C VAL A 393 5.00 -2.23 -5.19
N THR A 394 4.25 -1.34 -5.83
CA THR A 394 4.52 -0.90 -7.20
C THR A 394 5.88 -0.19 -7.31
N ALA A 395 6.17 0.73 -6.38
CA ALA A 395 7.49 1.37 -6.28
C ALA A 395 8.60 0.34 -6.02
N GLU A 396 8.36 -0.63 -5.15
CA GLU A 396 9.32 -1.67 -4.81
C GLU A 396 9.66 -2.55 -6.02
N PHE A 397 8.65 -3.03 -6.75
CA PHE A 397 8.86 -3.86 -7.93
C PHE A 397 9.64 -3.12 -9.01
N TYR A 398 9.35 -1.84 -9.23
CA TYR A 398 10.10 -1.07 -10.20
C TYR A 398 11.53 -0.76 -9.75
N ASN A 399 11.76 -0.57 -8.44
CA ASN A 399 13.11 -0.55 -7.87
C ASN A 399 13.90 -1.83 -8.18
N CYS A 400 13.26 -2.99 -8.01
CA CYS A 400 13.87 -4.27 -8.34
C CYS A 400 14.15 -4.37 -9.85
N ALA A 401 13.23 -3.92 -10.70
CA ALA A 401 13.45 -3.89 -12.14
C ALA A 401 14.67 -3.04 -12.52
N VAL A 402 14.84 -1.86 -11.91
CA VAL A 402 16.03 -1.01 -12.11
C VAL A 402 17.32 -1.73 -11.70
N GLU A 403 17.33 -2.45 -10.56
CA GLU A 403 18.51 -3.21 -10.14
C GLU A 403 18.80 -4.44 -11.00
N VAL A 404 17.76 -5.08 -11.56
CA VAL A 404 17.90 -6.13 -12.56
C VAL A 404 18.51 -5.57 -13.85
N MET A 405 18.02 -4.42 -14.33
CA MET A 405 18.59 -3.72 -15.49
C MET A 405 20.05 -3.37 -15.23
N ARG A 406 20.40 -2.88 -14.02
CA ARG A 406 21.78 -2.58 -13.64
C ARG A 406 22.65 -3.83 -13.74
N GLY A 407 22.21 -4.93 -13.13
CA GLY A 407 22.98 -6.18 -13.13
C GLY A 407 23.18 -6.72 -14.55
N ALA A 408 22.14 -6.69 -15.38
CA ALA A 408 22.22 -7.12 -16.77
C ALA A 408 23.16 -6.22 -17.59
N GLU A 409 23.04 -4.89 -17.52
CA GLU A 409 23.90 -3.94 -18.27
C GLU A 409 25.35 -3.89 -17.76
N ALA A 410 25.60 -4.33 -16.53
CA ALA A 410 26.95 -4.54 -16.01
C ALA A 410 27.63 -5.73 -16.71
N MET A 411 26.93 -6.86 -16.85
CA MET A 411 27.48 -8.11 -17.38
C MET A 411 27.39 -8.22 -18.91
N ASP A 412 26.29 -7.76 -19.48
CA ASP A 412 25.87 -7.96 -20.87
C ASP A 412 24.82 -6.89 -21.28
N GLU A 413 23.82 -7.25 -22.09
CA GLU A 413 22.72 -6.36 -22.51
C GLU A 413 21.40 -6.85 -21.91
N TYR A 414 20.63 -5.94 -21.31
CA TYR A 414 19.31 -6.22 -20.78
C TYR A 414 18.31 -6.48 -21.91
N ILE A 415 17.53 -7.55 -21.78
CA ILE A 415 16.42 -7.88 -22.66
C ILE A 415 15.12 -8.02 -21.85
N ALA A 416 14.04 -7.42 -22.36
CA ALA A 416 12.71 -7.60 -21.81
C ALA A 416 12.02 -8.84 -22.38
N LEU A 417 10.91 -9.23 -21.74
CA LEU A 417 10.02 -10.24 -22.30
C LEU A 417 9.34 -9.74 -23.59
N PRO A 418 9.11 -10.61 -24.59
CA PRO A 418 8.30 -10.25 -25.75
C PRO A 418 6.92 -9.74 -25.32
N GLN A 419 6.36 -8.75 -26.03
CA GLN A 419 5.09 -8.12 -25.65
C GLN A 419 3.94 -9.13 -25.52
N GLN A 420 3.85 -10.12 -26.41
CA GLN A 420 2.83 -11.17 -26.32
C GLN A 420 2.96 -11.98 -25.01
N GLU A 421 4.19 -12.27 -24.57
CA GLU A 421 4.44 -12.98 -23.31
C GLU A 421 4.00 -12.13 -22.11
N ALA A 422 4.36 -10.84 -22.10
CA ALA A 422 3.93 -9.90 -21.07
C ALA A 422 2.40 -9.78 -21.03
N PHE A 423 1.74 -9.76 -22.19
CA PHE A 423 0.28 -9.69 -22.30
C PHE A 423 -0.40 -10.94 -21.73
N ASP A 424 0.09 -12.11 -22.11
CA ASP A 424 -0.46 -13.39 -21.65
C ASP A 424 -0.35 -13.55 -20.12
N ILE A 425 0.60 -12.87 -19.48
CA ILE A 425 0.73 -12.78 -18.02
C ILE A 425 -0.23 -11.72 -17.44
N GLU A 426 -0.19 -10.49 -17.98
CA GLU A 426 -0.97 -9.37 -17.45
C GLU A 426 -2.48 -9.63 -17.53
N TYR A 427 -2.95 -10.25 -18.60
CA TYR A 427 -4.36 -10.54 -18.90
C TYR A 427 -4.74 -12.02 -18.71
N TRP A 428 -3.94 -12.77 -17.94
CA TRP A 428 -4.19 -14.18 -17.74
C TRP A 428 -5.54 -14.45 -17.07
N LEU A 429 -6.36 -15.30 -17.68
CA LEU A 429 -7.72 -15.61 -17.21
C LEU A 429 -7.76 -16.24 -15.81
N LEU A 430 -6.73 -17.03 -15.44
CA LEU A 430 -6.64 -17.59 -14.09
C LEU A 430 -6.42 -16.51 -13.03
N GLU A 431 -5.64 -15.48 -13.35
CA GLU A 431 -5.44 -14.34 -12.45
C GLU A 431 -6.68 -13.45 -12.39
N GLU A 432 -7.34 -13.22 -13.53
CA GLU A 432 -8.61 -12.50 -13.61
C GLU A 432 -9.70 -13.19 -12.75
N ALA A 433 -9.74 -14.53 -12.75
CA ALA A 433 -10.65 -15.29 -11.91
C ALA A 433 -10.37 -15.12 -10.41
N LYS A 434 -9.11 -14.92 -10.00
CA LYS A 434 -8.76 -14.58 -8.61
C LYS A 434 -9.23 -13.17 -8.25
N LEU A 435 -8.99 -12.19 -9.12
CA LEU A 435 -9.43 -10.80 -8.91
C LEU A 435 -10.95 -10.71 -8.74
N LYS A 436 -11.72 -11.45 -9.54
CA LYS A 436 -13.20 -11.51 -9.43
C LYS A 436 -13.72 -12.14 -8.14
N ARG A 437 -12.90 -12.95 -7.44
CA ARG A 437 -13.26 -13.56 -6.15
C ARG A 437 -12.90 -12.68 -4.95
N MET A 438 -12.14 -11.60 -5.16
CA MET A 438 -11.82 -10.66 -4.09
C MET A 438 -13.09 -9.93 -3.61
N PRO A 439 -13.18 -9.58 -2.32
CA PRO A 439 -14.29 -8.77 -1.83
C PRO A 439 -14.33 -7.42 -2.56
N PRO A 440 -15.51 -6.82 -2.72
CA PRO A 440 -15.64 -5.50 -3.33
C PRO A 440 -14.82 -4.46 -2.56
N GLU A 441 -14.34 -3.43 -3.27
CA GLU A 441 -13.64 -2.30 -2.65
C GLU A 441 -14.56 -1.63 -1.61
N LYS A 442 -13.97 -1.22 -0.49
CA LYS A 442 -14.68 -0.45 0.53
C LYS A 442 -14.92 0.98 0.03
N GLU A 443 -15.90 1.66 0.64
CA GLU A 443 -16.37 2.98 0.22
C GLU A 443 -15.26 4.04 0.10
N LEU A 444 -14.26 4.00 0.99
CA LEU A 444 -13.19 5.01 1.06
C LEU A 444 -11.80 4.45 0.73
N GLU A 445 -11.69 3.23 0.17
CA GLU A 445 -10.42 2.51 -0.08
C GLU A 445 -9.37 3.31 -0.87
N ARG A 446 -9.82 4.26 -1.70
CA ARG A 446 -8.98 5.11 -2.57
C ARG A 446 -9.01 6.59 -2.17
N SER A 447 -9.43 6.90 -0.94
CA SER A 447 -9.65 8.26 -0.48
C SER A 447 -8.63 8.69 0.57
N ILE A 448 -8.11 9.90 0.40
CA ILE A 448 -7.21 10.58 1.33
C ILE A 448 -8.03 11.57 2.17
N VAL A 449 -8.03 11.40 3.49
CA VAL A 449 -8.85 12.20 4.41
C VAL A 449 -7.98 12.88 5.46
N LEU A 450 -8.01 14.21 5.48
CA LEU A 450 -7.44 15.02 6.55
C LEU A 450 -8.45 15.20 7.69
N VAL A 451 -8.13 14.70 8.88
CA VAL A 451 -8.97 14.84 10.08
C VAL A 451 -8.27 15.75 11.08
N VAL A 452 -8.79 16.97 11.24
CA VAL A 452 -8.22 17.99 12.13
C VAL A 452 -8.92 18.00 13.48
N GLY A 453 -8.13 17.87 14.56
CA GLY A 453 -8.61 17.54 15.90
C GLY A 453 -8.63 16.03 16.18
N ALA A 454 -7.78 15.26 15.49
CA ALA A 454 -7.75 13.80 15.55
C ALA A 454 -7.05 13.21 16.79
N GLY A 455 -6.47 14.05 17.66
CA GLY A 455 -5.76 13.59 18.85
C GLY A 455 -6.67 12.94 19.90
N ALA A 456 -7.94 13.34 19.98
CA ALA A 456 -8.89 12.87 20.99
C ALA A 456 -10.35 12.93 20.54
N GLY A 457 -11.24 12.39 21.37
CA GLY A 457 -12.70 12.55 21.26
C GLY A 457 -13.27 12.21 19.88
N ILE A 458 -14.07 13.14 19.34
CA ILE A 458 -14.77 12.98 18.06
C ILE A 458 -13.79 12.77 16.91
N GLY A 459 -12.73 13.59 16.80
CA GLY A 459 -11.78 13.47 15.68
C GLY A 459 -11.06 12.14 15.67
N LYS A 460 -10.63 11.65 16.85
CA LYS A 460 -10.05 10.31 16.97
C LYS A 460 -11.02 9.22 16.49
N GLN A 461 -12.29 9.26 16.92
CA GLN A 461 -13.28 8.28 16.48
C GLN A 461 -13.65 8.41 14.99
N VAL A 462 -13.66 9.61 14.43
CA VAL A 462 -13.78 9.82 12.98
C VAL A 462 -12.63 9.13 12.25
N ALA A 463 -11.38 9.34 12.67
CA ALA A 463 -10.22 8.71 12.06
C ALA A 463 -10.33 7.17 12.04
N HIS A 464 -10.68 6.57 13.18
CA HIS A 464 -10.94 5.12 13.30
C HIS A 464 -12.09 4.66 12.39
N ARG A 465 -13.19 5.41 12.34
CA ARG A 465 -14.36 5.08 11.52
C ARG A 465 -14.06 5.10 10.02
N LEU A 466 -13.29 6.08 9.55
CA LEU A 466 -12.94 6.24 8.14
C LEU A 466 -11.91 5.21 7.69
N ALA A 467 -10.89 4.94 8.52
CA ALA A 467 -9.90 3.89 8.24
C ALA A 467 -10.54 2.50 8.12
N LYS A 468 -11.61 2.22 8.88
CA LYS A 468 -12.40 0.98 8.75
C LYS A 468 -12.96 0.79 7.33
N GLU A 469 -13.28 1.87 6.62
CA GLU A 469 -13.77 1.90 5.24
C GLU A 469 -12.65 2.03 4.20
N GLY A 470 -11.38 1.86 4.61
CA GLY A 470 -10.23 1.82 3.71
C GLY A 470 -9.57 3.18 3.45
N ALA A 471 -10.01 4.26 4.10
CA ALA A 471 -9.42 5.58 3.91
C ALA A 471 -7.94 5.65 4.34
N HIS A 472 -7.16 6.45 3.62
CA HIS A 472 -5.84 6.92 4.04
C HIS A 472 -6.02 8.17 4.90
N VAL A 473 -5.68 8.09 6.19
CA VAL A 473 -6.07 9.11 7.17
C VAL A 473 -4.87 9.92 7.63
N VAL A 474 -4.93 11.23 7.40
CA VAL A 474 -4.00 12.19 8.02
C VAL A 474 -4.63 12.66 9.33
N CYS A 475 -4.14 12.13 10.44
CA CYS A 475 -4.52 12.55 11.77
C CYS A 475 -3.79 13.86 12.08
N ALA A 476 -4.51 14.97 12.18
CA ALA A 476 -3.94 16.27 12.44
C ALA A 476 -4.47 16.85 13.75
N ASP A 477 -3.59 17.43 14.57
CA ASP A 477 -3.97 18.08 15.84
C ASP A 477 -2.94 19.15 16.22
N LEU A 478 -3.33 20.09 17.08
CA LEU A 478 -2.38 21.04 17.67
C LEU A 478 -1.33 20.30 18.51
N ASN A 479 -1.76 19.22 19.19
CA ASN A 479 -0.85 18.31 19.85
C ASN A 479 -0.41 17.20 18.89
N ALA A 480 0.76 17.39 18.25
CA ALA A 480 1.32 16.45 17.29
C ALA A 480 1.49 15.03 17.85
N GLU A 481 1.89 14.88 19.12
CA GLU A 481 2.09 13.57 19.76
C GLU A 481 0.79 12.78 19.87
N MET A 482 -0.33 13.46 20.17
CA MET A 482 -1.64 12.81 20.22
C MET A 482 -2.13 12.42 18.82
N ALA A 483 -1.86 13.25 17.82
CA ALA A 483 -2.19 12.94 16.42
C ALA A 483 -1.42 11.71 15.93
N GLU A 484 -0.12 11.65 16.24
CA GLU A 484 0.76 10.51 15.94
C GLU A 484 0.33 9.24 16.68
N ALA A 485 -0.05 9.35 17.96
CA ALA A 485 -0.59 8.21 18.72
C ALA A 485 -1.84 7.61 18.04
N THR A 486 -2.78 8.44 17.58
CA THR A 486 -3.95 7.96 16.83
C THR A 486 -3.53 7.29 15.51
N ALA A 487 -2.61 7.87 14.74
CA ALA A 487 -2.12 7.25 13.49
C ALA A 487 -1.41 5.90 13.72
N ASN A 488 -0.64 5.79 14.80
CA ASN A 488 0.02 4.55 15.20
C ASN A 488 -0.97 3.47 15.62
N GLU A 489 -2.05 3.82 16.31
CA GLU A 489 -3.15 2.89 16.60
C GLU A 489 -3.79 2.35 15.32
N LEU A 490 -4.09 3.21 14.34
CA LEU A 490 -4.64 2.80 13.05
C LEU A 490 -3.67 1.87 12.31
N THR A 491 -2.39 2.23 12.26
CA THR A 491 -1.35 1.42 11.62
C THR A 491 -1.19 0.06 12.32
N LYS A 492 -1.35 -0.02 13.65
CA LYS A 492 -1.36 -1.29 14.39
C LYS A 492 -2.55 -2.17 14.03
N ILE A 493 -3.73 -1.59 13.78
CA ILE A 493 -4.95 -2.32 13.44
C ILE A 493 -4.91 -2.82 11.98
N TYR A 494 -4.54 -1.95 11.04
CA TYR A 494 -4.62 -2.23 9.61
C TYR A 494 -3.30 -2.69 8.99
N GLY A 495 -2.20 -2.60 9.74
CA GLY A 495 -0.86 -2.92 9.29
C GLY A 495 -0.22 -1.80 8.46
N GLN A 496 1.10 -1.84 8.35
CA GLN A 496 1.89 -0.93 7.52
C GLN A 496 1.68 -1.15 6.01
N GLY A 497 1.02 -2.25 5.63
CA GLY A 497 1.03 -2.80 4.28
C GLY A 497 2.23 -3.71 4.05
N ILE A 498 2.21 -4.47 2.94
CA ILE A 498 3.27 -5.43 2.60
C ILE A 498 4.45 -4.76 1.88
N GLY A 499 4.20 -3.69 1.11
CA GLY A 499 5.26 -2.97 0.40
C GLY A 499 6.09 -2.13 1.37
N VAL A 500 7.40 -2.10 1.17
CA VAL A 500 8.32 -1.36 2.07
C VAL A 500 8.92 -0.10 1.44
N ALA A 501 8.76 0.11 0.13
CA ALA A 501 9.25 1.30 -0.56
C ALA A 501 8.58 2.60 -0.05
N GLY A 502 9.18 3.73 -0.39
CA GLY A 502 8.82 5.09 -0.01
C GLY A 502 10.00 5.81 0.64
N THR A 503 10.22 7.08 0.27
CA THR A 503 11.24 7.94 0.89
C THR A 503 10.58 9.01 1.77
N GLY A 504 11.20 9.33 2.91
CA GLY A 504 10.64 10.32 3.85
C GLY A 504 9.24 9.94 4.33
N ILE A 505 8.34 10.92 4.39
CA ILE A 505 6.95 10.71 4.84
C ILE A 505 6.15 9.79 3.90
N SER A 506 6.58 9.63 2.64
CA SER A 506 5.96 8.69 1.69
C SER A 506 6.20 7.21 2.06
N GLY A 507 7.12 6.90 2.97
CA GLY A 507 7.28 5.54 3.52
C GLY A 507 6.18 5.10 4.48
N CYS A 508 5.14 5.93 4.68
CA CYS A 508 4.08 5.70 5.65
C CYS A 508 3.12 4.54 5.28
N GLY A 509 2.27 4.20 6.26
CA GLY A 509 1.21 3.21 6.14
C GLY A 509 -0.14 3.86 5.79
N PRO A 510 -1.26 3.26 6.23
CA PRO A 510 -2.60 3.81 5.96
C PRO A 510 -2.90 5.09 6.75
N ALA A 511 -2.07 5.49 7.71
CA ALA A 511 -2.25 6.73 8.46
C ALA A 511 -0.92 7.42 8.78
N ILE A 512 -0.96 8.74 8.95
CA ILE A 512 0.13 9.59 9.47
C ILE A 512 -0.40 10.56 10.53
N GLY A 513 0.46 10.95 11.47
CA GLY A 513 0.18 12.02 12.43
C GLY A 513 0.90 13.30 12.03
N VAL A 514 0.21 14.44 12.05
CA VAL A 514 0.79 15.76 11.73
C VAL A 514 0.36 16.82 12.75
N GLY A 515 1.28 17.72 13.11
CA GLY A 515 0.97 18.89 13.93
C GLY A 515 0.31 19.99 13.09
N VAL A 516 -0.78 20.59 13.58
CA VAL A 516 -1.40 21.75 12.92
C VAL A 516 -2.04 22.72 13.92
N ASP A 517 -1.64 23.99 13.84
CA ASP A 517 -2.40 25.11 14.41
C ASP A 517 -3.29 25.71 13.32
N ILE A 518 -4.58 25.42 13.37
CA ILE A 518 -5.55 25.91 12.37
C ILE A 518 -5.70 27.43 12.37
N THR A 519 -5.20 28.14 13.39
CA THR A 519 -5.23 29.60 13.43
C THR A 519 -4.07 30.23 12.65
N ASN A 520 -3.07 29.43 12.27
CA ASN A 520 -1.86 29.80 11.55
C ASN A 520 -1.84 29.16 10.13
N ARG A 521 -1.76 29.99 9.08
CA ARG A 521 -1.77 29.53 7.68
C ARG A 521 -0.52 28.76 7.26
N GLU A 522 0.65 29.16 7.74
CA GLU A 522 1.91 28.46 7.46
C GLU A 522 1.88 27.04 8.05
N SER A 523 1.31 26.90 9.26
CA SER A 523 1.11 25.59 9.88
C SER A 523 0.13 24.72 9.09
N ILE A 524 -0.96 25.29 8.57
CA ILE A 524 -1.90 24.59 7.69
C ILE A 524 -1.20 24.14 6.40
N GLN A 525 -0.46 25.04 5.75
CA GLN A 525 0.27 24.73 4.52
C GLN A 525 1.26 23.59 4.72
N ALA A 526 2.02 23.59 5.82
CA ALA A 526 2.94 22.50 6.15
C ALA A 526 2.22 21.15 6.33
N ALA A 527 1.06 21.13 7.00
CA ALA A 527 0.26 19.91 7.16
C ALA A 527 -0.31 19.40 5.81
N LEU A 528 -0.75 20.31 4.94
CA LEU A 528 -1.20 19.98 3.59
C LEU A 528 -0.04 19.44 2.73
N GLN A 529 1.14 20.05 2.78
CA GLN A 529 2.34 19.57 2.08
C GLN A 529 2.72 18.15 2.50
N GLN A 530 2.75 17.87 3.80
CA GLN A 530 2.98 16.52 4.33
C GLN A 530 1.92 15.52 3.82
N THR A 531 0.65 15.93 3.72
CA THR A 531 -0.43 15.11 3.14
C THR A 531 -0.15 14.75 1.68
N LEU A 532 0.27 15.74 0.88
CA LEU A 532 0.60 15.56 -0.54
C LEU A 532 1.81 14.64 -0.72
N LEU A 533 2.89 14.85 0.04
CA LEU A 533 4.09 14.02 -0.04
C LEU A 533 3.81 12.58 0.43
N ALA A 534 2.91 12.39 1.40
CA ALA A 534 2.55 11.07 1.90
C ALA A 534 1.70 10.25 0.92
N TYR A 535 0.72 10.88 0.26
CA TYR A 535 -0.33 10.14 -0.46
C TYR A 535 -0.60 10.63 -1.90
N GLY A 536 0.04 11.71 -2.33
CA GLY A 536 -0.09 12.30 -3.67
C GLY A 536 -1.29 13.22 -3.87
N GLY A 537 -2.10 13.51 -2.84
CA GLY A 537 -3.33 14.31 -2.99
C GLY A 537 -4.15 14.48 -1.71
N LEU A 538 -5.37 15.00 -1.85
CA LEU A 538 -6.35 15.18 -0.77
C LEU A 538 -7.78 15.06 -1.32
N ASP A 539 -8.62 14.22 -0.74
CA ASP A 539 -10.00 14.02 -1.21
C ASP A 539 -11.05 14.61 -0.26
N ASN A 540 -10.81 14.51 1.04
CA ASN A 540 -11.79 14.90 2.05
C ASN A 540 -11.15 15.57 3.25
N ILE A 541 -11.91 16.46 3.91
CA ILE A 541 -11.49 17.13 5.14
C ILE A 541 -12.58 16.96 6.20
N VAL A 542 -12.18 16.62 7.43
CA VAL A 542 -13.06 16.72 8.60
C VAL A 542 -12.41 17.62 9.63
N VAL A 543 -13.12 18.67 10.05
CA VAL A 543 -12.64 19.57 11.11
C VAL A 543 -13.48 19.33 12.36
N THR A 544 -12.88 18.69 13.36
CA THR A 544 -13.46 18.49 14.70
C THR A 544 -12.85 19.41 15.75
N ALA A 545 -11.74 20.08 15.42
CA ALA A 545 -11.12 21.08 16.28
C ALA A 545 -12.10 22.21 16.65
N GLY A 546 -12.11 22.56 17.92
CA GLY A 546 -12.95 23.62 18.47
C GLY A 546 -12.63 23.88 19.94
N VAL A 547 -12.93 25.07 20.42
CA VAL A 547 -12.69 25.47 21.82
C VAL A 547 -13.94 26.06 22.44
N PHE A 548 -14.14 25.75 23.71
CA PHE A 548 -15.08 26.40 24.61
C PHE A 548 -14.31 26.97 25.79
N LEU A 549 -14.30 28.30 25.92
CA LEU A 549 -13.68 28.98 27.05
C LEU A 549 -14.77 29.46 28.01
N PRO A 550 -14.84 28.93 29.24
CA PRO A 550 -15.84 29.36 30.20
C PRO A 550 -15.59 30.81 30.65
N PRO A 551 -16.65 31.59 30.91
CA PRO A 551 -16.50 32.90 31.56
C PRO A 551 -15.92 32.76 32.97
N SER A 552 -15.30 33.83 33.47
CA SER A 552 -14.85 33.94 34.87
C SER A 552 -16.03 33.87 35.84
N ARG A 553 -15.73 33.75 37.14
CA ARG A 553 -16.75 33.60 38.21
C ARG A 553 -17.76 34.75 38.27
N ASP A 554 -17.38 35.95 37.82
CA ASP A 554 -18.24 37.13 37.69
C ASP A 554 -19.05 37.16 36.38
N GLY A 555 -18.95 36.12 35.54
CA GLY A 555 -19.70 35.97 34.30
C GLY A 555 -19.09 36.67 33.08
N LYS A 556 -17.90 37.26 33.20
CA LYS A 556 -17.24 37.97 32.11
C LYS A 556 -16.32 37.04 31.31
N LEU A 557 -16.19 37.29 30.02
CA LEU A 557 -15.17 36.67 29.18
C LEU A 557 -14.20 37.77 28.75
N SER A 558 -12.90 37.50 28.75
CA SER A 558 -11.91 38.47 28.26
C SER A 558 -11.99 38.61 26.74
N ASP A 559 -11.63 39.78 26.22
CA ASP A 559 -11.57 40.01 24.76
C ASP A 559 -10.64 39.01 24.06
N LYS A 560 -9.54 38.62 24.72
CA LYS A 560 -8.61 37.59 24.21
C LYS A 560 -9.27 36.22 24.09
N ALA A 561 -10.03 35.81 25.11
CA ALA A 561 -10.76 34.54 25.08
C ALA A 561 -11.91 34.57 24.07
N TRP A 562 -12.57 35.72 23.90
CA TRP A 562 -13.55 35.93 22.84
C TRP A 562 -12.92 35.76 21.46
N GLN A 563 -11.82 36.47 21.20
CA GLN A 563 -11.08 36.42 19.94
C GLN A 563 -10.61 34.99 19.63
N LEU A 564 -9.98 34.31 20.60
CA LEU A 564 -9.51 32.94 20.43
C LEU A 564 -10.65 31.97 20.09
N THR A 565 -11.83 32.17 20.69
CA THR A 565 -13.01 31.35 20.39
C THR A 565 -13.42 31.48 18.92
N PHE A 566 -13.45 32.69 18.36
CA PHE A 566 -13.75 32.91 16.95
C PHE A 566 -12.62 32.46 16.02
N ASP A 567 -11.37 32.71 16.41
CA ASP A 567 -10.20 32.35 15.61
C ASP A 567 -10.12 30.84 15.40
N VAL A 568 -10.43 30.04 16.41
CA VAL A 568 -10.45 28.57 16.28
C VAL A 568 -11.75 28.09 15.64
N ASN A 569 -12.92 28.47 16.19
CA ASN A 569 -14.20 27.84 15.79
C ASN A 569 -14.73 28.29 14.43
N VAL A 570 -14.26 29.42 13.90
CA VAL A 570 -14.72 30.01 12.63
C VAL A 570 -13.56 30.24 11.68
N ARG A 571 -12.62 31.11 12.06
CA ARG A 571 -11.52 31.52 11.16
C ARG A 571 -10.62 30.35 10.80
N GLY A 572 -10.33 29.44 11.73
CA GLY A 572 -9.46 28.29 11.48
C GLY A 572 -10.05 27.31 10.47
N SER A 573 -11.37 27.05 10.53
CA SER A 573 -12.05 26.25 9.51
C SER A 573 -12.01 26.93 8.14
N TYR A 574 -12.27 28.23 8.09
CA TYR A 574 -12.15 29.00 6.84
C TYR A 574 -10.73 28.93 6.27
N ASN A 575 -9.71 29.23 7.07
CA ASN A 575 -8.31 29.22 6.65
C ASN A 575 -7.92 27.85 6.05
N LEU A 576 -8.31 26.75 6.69
CA LEU A 576 -8.00 25.42 6.18
C LEU A 576 -8.64 25.15 4.81
N VAL A 577 -9.93 25.46 4.66
CA VAL A 577 -10.64 25.23 3.40
C VAL A 577 -10.09 26.12 2.29
N ASP A 578 -9.74 27.37 2.62
CA ASP A 578 -9.15 28.33 1.71
C ASP A 578 -7.77 27.88 1.20
N GLU A 579 -6.87 27.44 2.09
CA GLU A 579 -5.56 26.89 1.71
C GLU A 579 -5.67 25.57 0.92
N ALA A 580 -6.66 24.73 1.25
CA ALA A 580 -6.89 23.47 0.55
C ALA A 580 -7.54 23.65 -0.83
N ARG A 581 -8.13 24.83 -1.13
CA ARG A 581 -8.86 25.09 -2.37
C ARG A 581 -8.03 24.80 -3.62
N ARG A 582 -6.79 25.32 -3.66
CA ARG A 582 -5.89 25.13 -4.79
C ARG A 582 -5.63 23.64 -5.05
N ILE A 583 -5.51 22.83 -4.00
CA ILE A 583 -5.28 21.38 -4.14
C ILE A 583 -6.48 20.71 -4.82
N PHE A 584 -7.71 21.06 -4.43
CA PHE A 584 -8.92 20.55 -5.06
C PHE A 584 -9.03 20.97 -6.53
N GLU A 585 -8.74 22.24 -6.83
CA GLU A 585 -8.76 22.80 -8.19
C GLU A 585 -7.73 22.12 -9.11
N GLU A 586 -6.48 21.98 -8.66
CA GLU A 586 -5.40 21.36 -9.42
C GLU A 586 -5.67 19.87 -9.69
N GLN A 587 -6.22 19.14 -8.70
CA GLN A 587 -6.63 17.75 -8.91
C GLN A 587 -7.81 17.61 -9.86
N GLY A 588 -8.75 18.55 -9.87
CA GLY A 588 -9.99 18.43 -10.63
C GLY A 588 -10.89 17.27 -10.16
N LEU A 589 -10.70 16.76 -8.93
CA LEU A 589 -11.42 15.62 -8.38
C LEU A 589 -12.48 16.07 -7.38
N GLU A 590 -13.64 15.43 -7.38
CA GLU A 590 -14.72 15.73 -6.43
C GLU A 590 -14.28 15.51 -4.97
N GLY A 591 -14.62 16.44 -4.08
CA GLY A 591 -14.26 16.36 -2.66
C GLY A 591 -15.43 16.53 -1.71
N SER A 592 -15.22 16.21 -0.43
CA SER A 592 -16.18 16.48 0.64
C SER A 592 -15.51 17.00 1.90
N ILE A 593 -16.09 18.07 2.46
CA ILE A 593 -15.64 18.73 3.68
C ILE A 593 -16.76 18.64 4.72
N VAL A 594 -16.41 18.18 5.92
CA VAL A 594 -17.31 18.13 7.07
C VAL A 594 -16.74 18.99 8.19
N LEU A 595 -17.46 20.06 8.53
CA LEU A 595 -17.13 20.89 9.68
C LEU A 595 -17.91 20.45 10.91
N THR A 596 -17.34 20.63 12.10
CA THR A 596 -18.04 20.36 13.36
C THR A 596 -18.53 21.67 13.96
N THR A 597 -19.85 21.88 13.92
CA THR A 597 -20.49 23.04 14.54
C THR A 597 -20.99 22.68 15.94
N SER A 598 -22.23 23.02 16.28
CA SER A 598 -22.90 22.59 17.52
C SER A 598 -24.37 22.96 17.45
N VAL A 599 -25.22 22.21 18.15
CA VAL A 599 -26.61 22.62 18.42
C VAL A 599 -26.70 23.99 19.10
N ASN A 600 -25.66 24.42 19.82
CA ASN A 600 -25.58 25.75 20.42
C ASN A 600 -25.52 26.89 19.38
N GLY A 601 -25.29 26.59 18.10
CA GLY A 601 -25.42 27.58 17.02
C GLY A 601 -26.87 28.01 16.75
N VAL A 602 -27.86 27.28 17.29
CA VAL A 602 -29.29 27.63 17.24
C VAL A 602 -29.96 27.66 18.61
N VAL A 603 -29.31 27.09 19.64
CA VAL A 603 -29.79 27.10 21.04
C VAL A 603 -28.94 28.03 21.90
N GLY A 604 -29.52 29.14 22.35
CA GLY A 604 -28.85 30.06 23.28
C GLY A 604 -28.91 29.58 24.73
N LYS A 605 -27.79 29.64 25.45
CA LYS A 605 -27.72 29.31 26.89
C LYS A 605 -26.89 30.33 27.67
N LYS A 606 -27.20 30.49 28.96
CA LYS A 606 -26.41 31.36 29.85
C LYS A 606 -25.01 30.77 30.08
N GLY A 607 -23.98 31.58 29.86
CA GLY A 607 -22.58 31.21 30.13
C GLY A 607 -21.80 30.67 28.92
N SER A 608 -22.38 30.68 27.73
CA SER A 608 -21.75 30.19 26.48
C SER A 608 -21.76 31.22 25.36
N LEU A 609 -21.96 32.51 25.66
CA LEU A 609 -22.20 33.58 24.67
C LEU A 609 -21.23 33.58 23.48
N ALA A 610 -19.91 33.59 23.74
CA ALA A 610 -18.90 33.60 22.68
C ALA A 610 -18.93 32.32 21.85
N TYR A 611 -19.06 31.18 22.52
CA TYR A 611 -19.11 29.87 21.87
C TYR A 611 -20.35 29.72 20.99
N ASP A 612 -21.53 30.00 21.53
CA ASP A 612 -22.82 29.90 20.83
C ASP A 612 -22.81 30.81 19.59
N THR A 613 -22.35 32.05 19.74
CA THR A 613 -22.22 33.00 18.62
C THR A 613 -21.21 32.49 17.58
N SER A 614 -20.06 31.96 18.00
CA SER A 614 -19.07 31.38 17.08
C SER A 614 -19.62 30.16 16.32
N LYS A 615 -20.44 29.31 16.96
CA LYS A 615 -21.04 28.14 16.30
C LYS A 615 -22.22 28.52 15.40
N ALA A 616 -22.94 29.60 15.70
CA ALA A 616 -23.90 30.20 14.76
C ALA A 616 -23.19 30.75 13.51
N ALA A 617 -22.05 31.44 13.69
CA ALA A 617 -21.21 31.89 12.59
C ALA A 617 -20.65 30.72 11.78
N ALA A 618 -20.18 29.66 12.43
CA ALA A 618 -19.70 28.44 11.77
C ALA A 618 -20.82 27.74 10.97
N ASN A 619 -22.06 27.71 11.47
CA ASN A 619 -23.22 27.21 10.72
C ASN A 619 -23.44 28.01 9.43
N HIS A 620 -23.27 29.33 9.45
CA HIS A 620 -23.40 30.13 8.24
C HIS A 620 -22.19 29.96 7.30
N LEU A 621 -20.97 29.86 7.87
CA LEU A 621 -19.75 29.58 7.12
C LEU A 621 -19.85 28.30 6.28
N VAL A 622 -20.47 27.24 6.80
CA VAL A 622 -20.72 25.99 6.04
C VAL A 622 -21.50 26.27 4.75
N ARG A 623 -22.50 27.15 4.79
CA ARG A 623 -23.33 27.50 3.64
C ARG A 623 -22.55 28.33 2.63
N GLU A 624 -21.79 29.31 3.09
CA GLU A 624 -20.94 30.14 2.24
C GLU A 624 -19.85 29.29 1.57
N LEU A 625 -19.16 28.42 2.32
CA LEU A 625 -18.15 27.52 1.76
C LEU A 625 -18.77 26.49 0.80
N ALA A 626 -20.01 26.03 1.03
CA ALA A 626 -20.70 25.14 0.09
C ALA A 626 -20.99 25.81 -1.26
N ILE A 627 -21.21 27.13 -1.28
CA ILE A 627 -21.37 27.91 -2.50
C ILE A 627 -19.99 28.14 -3.15
N GLU A 628 -19.03 28.59 -2.37
CA GLU A 628 -17.69 28.97 -2.84
C GLU A 628 -16.90 27.80 -3.42
N MET A 629 -17.02 26.62 -2.82
CA MET A 629 -16.29 25.41 -3.23
C MET A 629 -17.04 24.59 -4.30
N SER A 630 -18.23 25.03 -4.69
CA SER A 630 -19.03 24.42 -5.76
C SER A 630 -18.41 24.70 -7.15
N PRO A 631 -18.51 23.77 -8.12
CA PRO A 631 -19.20 22.48 -8.07
C PRO A 631 -18.33 21.32 -7.59
N LEU A 632 -17.03 21.52 -7.39
CA LEU A 632 -16.10 20.41 -7.13
C LEU A 632 -16.25 19.79 -5.74
N VAL A 633 -16.47 20.61 -4.71
CA VAL A 633 -16.40 20.15 -3.33
C VAL A 633 -17.69 20.44 -2.60
N ARG A 634 -18.21 19.41 -1.91
CA ARG A 634 -19.36 19.54 -1.02
C ARG A 634 -18.88 19.98 0.35
N VAL A 635 -19.60 20.90 0.99
CA VAL A 635 -19.29 21.34 2.36
C VAL A 635 -20.54 21.17 3.21
N ASN A 636 -20.47 20.32 4.22
CA ASN A 636 -21.55 20.08 5.17
C ASN A 636 -21.02 20.18 6.60
N ALA A 637 -21.90 20.04 7.58
CA ALA A 637 -21.49 19.97 8.97
C ALA A 637 -22.27 18.95 9.79
N ILE A 638 -21.64 18.52 10.87
CA ILE A 638 -22.31 17.87 11.99
C ILE A 638 -22.45 18.87 13.15
N ALA A 639 -23.59 18.84 13.83
CA ALA A 639 -23.89 19.67 14.98
C ALA A 639 -24.11 18.77 16.22
N PRO A 640 -23.05 18.50 17.00
CA PRO A 640 -23.18 17.74 18.23
C PRO A 640 -23.92 18.54 19.31
N ALA A 641 -24.62 17.81 20.18
CA ALA A 641 -24.97 18.29 21.52
C ALA A 641 -23.85 17.97 22.52
N THR A 642 -24.17 17.64 23.76
CA THR A 642 -23.16 17.35 24.78
C THR A 642 -22.56 15.96 24.56
N VAL A 643 -21.33 15.91 24.06
CA VAL A 643 -20.49 14.69 23.98
C VAL A 643 -19.39 14.78 25.03
N ILE A 644 -19.42 13.88 26.01
CA ILE A 644 -18.53 13.94 27.19
C ILE A 644 -17.38 12.95 27.08
N GLU A 645 -17.69 11.73 26.63
CA GLU A 645 -16.73 10.65 26.49
C GLU A 645 -15.52 11.08 25.65
N GLY A 646 -14.32 10.91 26.22
CA GLY A 646 -13.04 11.21 25.55
C GLY A 646 -12.81 12.67 25.17
N SER A 647 -13.64 13.61 25.62
CA SER A 647 -13.57 15.03 25.26
C SER A 647 -12.61 15.80 26.16
N THR A 648 -11.62 16.47 25.56
CA THR A 648 -10.72 17.39 26.27
C THR A 648 -11.44 18.61 26.84
N MET A 649 -12.67 18.89 26.39
CA MET A 649 -13.51 19.95 26.95
C MET A 649 -14.10 19.59 28.32
N PHE A 650 -14.10 18.33 28.73
CA PHE A 650 -14.66 17.86 30.00
C PHE A 650 -13.58 17.23 30.89
N PRO A 651 -12.58 17.99 31.35
CA PRO A 651 -11.63 17.50 32.34
C PRO A 651 -12.35 17.18 33.66
N ARG A 652 -11.77 16.29 34.48
CA ARG A 652 -12.34 15.81 35.74
C ARG A 652 -12.95 16.92 36.59
N ASP A 653 -12.21 18.00 36.83
CA ASP A 653 -12.66 19.13 37.66
C ASP A 653 -13.94 19.79 37.12
N ARG A 654 -14.07 19.90 35.79
CA ARG A 654 -15.27 20.43 35.14
C ARG A 654 -16.44 19.45 35.24
N VAL A 655 -16.16 18.15 35.10
CA VAL A 655 -17.18 17.10 35.25
C VAL A 655 -17.73 17.13 36.68
N ILE A 656 -16.85 17.13 37.68
CA ILE A 656 -17.20 17.25 39.11
C ILE A 656 -18.01 18.52 39.36
N ALA A 657 -17.55 19.69 38.90
CA ALA A 657 -18.28 20.95 39.06
C ALA A 657 -19.68 20.90 38.41
N SER A 658 -19.83 20.18 37.29
CA SER A 658 -21.11 19.98 36.63
C SER A 658 -22.01 19.03 37.41
N LEU A 659 -21.49 17.91 37.91
CA LEU A 659 -22.21 16.95 38.74
C LEU A 659 -22.74 17.63 40.02
N THR A 660 -21.90 18.43 40.69
CA THR A 660 -22.31 19.24 41.85
C THR A 660 -23.39 20.26 41.48
N LYS A 661 -23.21 21.01 40.39
CA LYS A 661 -24.18 22.02 39.93
C LYS A 661 -25.56 21.43 39.62
N TYR A 662 -25.60 20.20 39.12
CA TYR A 662 -26.83 19.51 38.76
C TYR A 662 -27.34 18.55 39.84
N GLU A 663 -26.73 18.56 41.03
CA GLU A 663 -27.12 17.73 42.17
C GLU A 663 -27.14 16.22 41.84
N ILE A 664 -26.23 15.78 40.97
CA ILE A 664 -26.08 14.38 40.56
C ILE A 664 -25.19 13.66 41.58
N PRO A 665 -25.61 12.53 42.18
CA PRO A 665 -24.80 11.82 43.17
C PRO A 665 -23.50 11.24 42.59
N PHE A 666 -22.35 11.58 43.19
CA PHE A 666 -21.04 11.02 42.87
C PHE A 666 -20.14 10.96 44.11
N ALA A 667 -19.12 10.10 44.07
CA ALA A 667 -18.00 10.13 44.98
C ALA A 667 -16.73 10.59 44.25
N GLU A 668 -15.94 11.46 44.88
CA GLU A 668 -14.67 11.97 44.32
C GLU A 668 -13.62 10.88 44.09
N SER A 669 -13.81 9.67 44.62
CA SER A 669 -12.95 8.52 44.37
C SER A 669 -13.31 7.73 43.10
N GLU A 670 -14.44 8.02 42.45
CA GLU A 670 -14.86 7.34 41.21
C GLU A 670 -13.90 7.64 40.05
N SER A 671 -13.75 6.68 39.13
CA SER A 671 -12.94 6.87 37.92
C SER A 671 -13.49 8.01 37.05
N ASP A 672 -12.64 8.63 36.23
CA ASP A 672 -13.06 9.66 35.28
C ASP A 672 -14.18 9.17 34.35
N GLU A 673 -14.09 7.92 33.90
CA GLU A 673 -15.09 7.26 33.06
C GLU A 673 -16.45 7.15 33.75
N ALA A 674 -16.47 6.75 35.04
CA ALA A 674 -17.71 6.64 35.81
C ALA A 674 -18.36 8.02 36.00
N LEU A 675 -17.58 9.05 36.36
CA LEU A 675 -18.07 10.42 36.52
C LEU A 675 -18.61 10.98 35.19
N CYS A 676 -17.87 10.78 34.10
CA CYS A 676 -18.30 11.18 32.75
C CYS A 676 -19.59 10.50 32.33
N SER A 677 -19.71 9.19 32.61
CA SER A 677 -20.90 8.40 32.29
C SER A 677 -22.15 8.91 33.02
N LYS A 678 -22.04 9.23 34.32
CA LYS A 678 -23.15 9.83 35.08
C LYS A 678 -23.60 11.16 34.49
N LEU A 679 -22.65 12.03 34.16
CA LEU A 679 -22.95 13.32 33.56
C LEU A 679 -23.58 13.15 32.16
N ALA A 680 -23.09 12.19 31.36
CA ALA A 680 -23.61 11.91 30.03
C ALA A 680 -25.05 11.39 30.10
N GLN A 681 -25.33 10.49 31.05
CA GLN A 681 -26.67 9.97 31.30
C GLN A 681 -27.65 11.07 31.73
N PHE A 682 -27.20 12.03 32.53
CA PHE A 682 -28.02 13.19 32.90
C PHE A 682 -28.39 14.04 31.68
N TYR A 683 -27.43 14.35 30.81
CA TYR A 683 -27.73 15.10 29.58
C TYR A 683 -28.62 14.30 28.63
N ALA A 684 -28.44 12.98 28.53
CA ALA A 684 -29.30 12.11 27.75
C ALA A 684 -30.78 12.22 28.18
N GLN A 685 -31.07 12.36 29.47
CA GLN A 685 -32.46 12.54 29.94
C GLN A 685 -33.12 13.82 29.45
N ARG A 686 -32.36 14.78 28.90
CA ARG A 686 -32.89 16.03 28.33
C ARG A 686 -33.19 15.95 26.84
N THR A 687 -32.78 14.87 26.17
CA THR A 687 -33.02 14.67 24.73
C THR A 687 -34.23 13.74 24.52
N LEU A 688 -34.74 13.62 23.29
CA LEU A 688 -35.91 12.78 23.01
C LEU A 688 -35.58 11.28 22.99
N THR A 689 -34.37 10.88 22.59
CA THR A 689 -33.97 9.47 22.55
C THR A 689 -33.60 8.90 23.92
N LYS A 690 -33.36 9.75 24.92
CA LYS A 690 -32.94 9.36 26.28
C LYS A 690 -31.67 8.51 26.32
N ARG A 691 -30.83 8.62 25.29
CA ARG A 691 -29.56 7.90 25.17
C ARG A 691 -28.37 8.87 25.17
N PRO A 692 -27.26 8.52 25.83
CA PRO A 692 -26.02 9.27 25.70
C PRO A 692 -25.58 9.35 24.24
N ILE A 693 -24.99 10.48 23.87
CA ILE A 693 -24.41 10.70 22.55
C ILE A 693 -22.91 10.48 22.69
N THR A 694 -22.36 9.62 21.86
CA THR A 694 -20.96 9.22 21.88
C THR A 694 -20.19 9.87 20.73
N PRO A 695 -18.85 9.92 20.79
CA PRO A 695 -18.02 10.30 19.66
C PRO A 695 -18.23 9.39 18.43
N ALA A 696 -18.56 8.10 18.63
CA ALA A 696 -18.86 7.17 17.54
C ALA A 696 -20.13 7.56 16.77
N ASP A 697 -21.16 8.07 17.44
CA ASP A 697 -22.38 8.57 16.77
C ASP A 697 -22.07 9.74 15.83
N GLN A 698 -21.17 10.63 16.23
CA GLN A 698 -20.69 11.74 15.41
C GLN A 698 -19.86 11.25 14.22
N ALA A 699 -19.03 10.24 14.45
CA ALA A 699 -18.20 9.64 13.41
C ALA A 699 -19.02 8.98 12.29
N GLU A 700 -20.15 8.32 12.61
CA GLU A 700 -21.06 7.76 11.59
C GLU A 700 -21.70 8.86 10.72
N ALA A 701 -22.09 9.99 11.32
CA ALA A 701 -22.64 11.11 10.56
C ALA A 701 -21.59 11.78 9.66
N ALA A 702 -20.36 11.95 10.16
CA ALA A 702 -19.25 12.45 9.36
C ALA A 702 -18.97 11.50 8.18
N TYR A 703 -18.90 10.19 8.43
CA TYR A 703 -18.73 9.18 7.38
C TYR A 703 -19.85 9.26 6.32
N PHE A 704 -21.11 9.36 6.73
CA PHE A 704 -22.23 9.52 5.79
C PHE A 704 -22.05 10.74 4.87
N LEU A 705 -21.67 11.89 5.44
CA LEU A 705 -21.45 13.15 4.71
C LEU A 705 -20.25 13.09 3.75
N LEU A 706 -19.24 12.28 4.06
CA LEU A 706 -18.09 12.04 3.17
C LEU A 706 -18.41 11.02 2.06
N SER A 707 -19.21 10.00 2.37
CA SER A 707 -19.53 8.91 1.43
C SER A 707 -20.35 9.35 0.21
N SER A 708 -20.36 8.52 -0.83
CA SER A 708 -21.17 8.68 -2.03
C SER A 708 -22.69 8.75 -1.75
N LYS A 709 -23.13 8.24 -0.58
CA LYS A 709 -24.53 8.25 -0.13
C LYS A 709 -25.10 9.66 0.08
N SER A 710 -24.24 10.67 0.25
CA SER A 710 -24.63 12.08 0.36
C SER A 710 -24.12 12.94 -0.80
N SER A 711 -23.76 12.32 -1.93
CA SER A 711 -23.18 12.99 -3.11
C SER A 711 -24.02 14.13 -3.70
N LYS A 712 -25.31 14.22 -3.35
CA LYS A 712 -26.23 15.29 -3.77
C LYS A 712 -26.59 16.27 -2.66
N THR A 713 -25.83 16.28 -1.56
CA THR A 713 -26.06 17.11 -0.38
C THR A 713 -24.84 18.00 -0.10
N THR A 714 -25.06 19.31 -0.07
CA THR A 714 -24.09 20.35 0.32
C THR A 714 -24.79 21.49 1.05
N GLY A 715 -24.08 22.24 1.89
CA GLY A 715 -24.60 23.34 2.70
C GLY A 715 -25.49 22.94 3.87
N GLN A 716 -25.57 21.64 4.18
CA GLN A 716 -26.44 21.11 5.22
C GLN A 716 -25.71 20.89 6.54
N ILE A 717 -26.47 20.97 7.63
CA ILE A 717 -25.98 20.77 8.99
C ILE A 717 -26.81 19.66 9.62
N ILE A 718 -26.20 18.51 9.91
CA ILE A 718 -26.86 17.36 10.51
C ILE A 718 -26.68 17.42 12.03
N ASN A 719 -27.79 17.54 12.76
CA ASN A 719 -27.76 17.39 14.21
C ASN A 719 -27.59 15.92 14.59
N VAL A 720 -26.63 15.65 15.48
CA VAL A 720 -26.48 14.35 16.15
C VAL A 720 -26.55 14.62 17.65
N ASP A 721 -27.78 14.80 18.13
CA ASP A 721 -28.09 15.45 19.40
C ASP A 721 -29.11 14.70 20.27
N GLY A 722 -29.45 13.46 19.90
CA GLY A 722 -30.47 12.68 20.59
C GLY A 722 -31.89 13.25 20.46
N GLY A 723 -32.13 14.14 19.51
CA GLY A 723 -33.41 14.85 19.35
C GLY A 723 -33.55 15.99 20.34
N LEU A 724 -32.56 16.88 20.44
CA LEU A 724 -32.68 18.09 21.25
C LEU A 724 -33.65 19.06 20.55
N HIS A 725 -34.92 19.03 20.95
CA HIS A 725 -36.01 19.73 20.26
C HIS A 725 -35.80 21.25 20.11
N GLU A 726 -35.09 21.89 21.05
CA GLU A 726 -34.71 23.30 20.96
C GLU A 726 -33.78 23.60 19.78
N ALA A 727 -33.06 22.58 19.28
CA ALA A 727 -32.09 22.69 18.21
C ALA A 727 -32.63 22.28 16.83
N PHE A 728 -33.94 22.01 16.70
CA PHE A 728 -34.54 21.67 15.42
C PHE A 728 -34.34 22.81 14.41
N GLN A 729 -33.62 22.50 13.34
CA GLN A 729 -33.35 23.45 12.26
C GLN A 729 -34.65 23.75 11.52
N ARG A 730 -34.83 25.01 11.11
CA ARG A 730 -36.01 25.52 10.41
C ARG A 730 -35.61 26.17 9.11
#